data_AF-A0A0Q7Z793-F1
#
_entry.id   AF-A0A0Q7Z793-F1
#
_cell.length_a   1.000
_cell.length_b   1.000
_cell.length_c   1.000
_cell.angle_alpha   90.00
_cell.angle_beta   90.00
_cell.angle_gamma   90.00
#
_symmetry.space_group_name_H-M   'P 1'
#
loop_
_entity.id
_entity.type
_entity.pdbx_description
1 polymer ?
#
loop_
_entity_poly.entity_id
_entity_poly.type
_entity_poly.pdbx_seq_one_letter_code
_entity_poly.pdbx_strand_id
1 'polypeptide(L)'
;MREKELRFALICYGGISLAVYMHGITKEVWRLAAASRAFHDGGSLSGVGTVYRDLLASIAERSTIRLRVLADIVAGASAGGINGIFLARALATGQSLDPLTDLWLDDADVDHLIDPDARPLSAATKFWAVPIAGWMMKKRGNVIDRTVGEGAQDEVRAKLSRFVRARWFEPPFGGETFSNLLLDAFDAMDQGPRGPALVPAGQPVDLFVSVTDFAGHRVSLSLNSPPRVTEDEHRLILHFRQDSRAGKALDDVPGLAAAARATASFPGAFPPFTLRELDRVLDKRGIAWPGRDGFIRAQLPAGGEADPADRVLIDGSVLANAPFRPAIAALKQRPARREIDRRFIYIDPKPDYRSISFGKPGETAEGDAPRLPGFLPTILGAMSEIPREQPIRDNVEAIEGMSRRIRRMQHILDAMKVEVEEQVAALFGTTFFLDTPTTARLAKWRAKAQEQAAERAGFAFSPYGHLKLSAMVEDLVGIVDRLAPPEGDIHRRNRRQQLWDEVRARGLDRISGRRGAGASNDAVTFFRTHDLGFRVRRLRFLARELDRVVEAQRDTRDPACDAMRDTIYDALGVYLEREGDSWFADLDISADADAGQWIDAIAARRDLIGADAAADALIAEGLGALPRDDRRALLLAYLGYPFYDIATLPLLQGEGFDEFDPIKIDRISPSDATAIRSGGAAAMLKGIEFNSFGAFFSRAYRENDYLWGRLHGADRLIDIVASSVTGDAALPADELKAIKHRAFHAILDEEEERLPKVAALIAELRKEIG
;
A
#
# COMPACT_ATOMS: atom_id res chain seq x y z
N MET A 1 10.17 7.55 -25.89
CA MET A 1 10.40 7.99 -24.51
C MET A 1 10.39 6.76 -23.63
N ARG A 2 11.32 6.66 -22.69
CA ARG A 2 11.45 5.53 -21.75
C ARG A 2 10.26 5.54 -20.80
N GLU A 3 9.51 4.44 -20.66
CA GLU A 3 8.41 4.39 -19.69
C GLU A 3 8.91 3.97 -18.31
N LYS A 4 8.53 4.75 -17.29
CA LYS A 4 8.86 4.50 -15.88
C LYS A 4 7.58 4.62 -15.05
N GLU A 5 7.41 3.73 -14.07
CA GLU A 5 6.25 3.74 -13.20
C GLU A 5 6.61 4.28 -11.81
N LEU A 6 5.95 5.35 -11.39
CA LEU A 6 5.98 5.84 -10.02
C LEU A 6 4.78 5.23 -9.28
N ARG A 7 5.04 4.27 -8.39
CA ARG A 7 3.99 3.49 -7.72
C ARG A 7 3.90 3.83 -6.24
N PHE A 8 2.69 4.19 -5.81
CA PHE A 8 2.40 4.59 -4.43
C PHE A 8 1.83 3.43 -3.62
N ALA A 9 2.46 3.18 -2.47
CA ALA A 9 1.81 2.52 -1.34
C ALA A 9 1.33 3.61 -0.37
N LEU A 10 0.03 3.92 -0.44
CA LEU A 10 -0.59 5.01 0.30
C LEU A 10 -1.13 4.52 1.65
N ILE A 11 -0.68 5.13 2.73
CA ILE A 11 -1.15 4.87 4.09
C ILE A 11 -1.92 6.09 4.59
N CYS A 12 -3.23 5.93 4.76
CA CYS A 12 -4.08 6.92 5.39
C CYS A 12 -3.96 6.79 6.91
N TYR A 13 -2.89 7.37 7.45
CA TYR A 13 -2.58 7.39 8.88
C TYR A 13 -3.17 8.66 9.51
N GLY A 14 -3.81 8.55 10.66
CA GLY A 14 -4.19 9.74 11.43
C GLY A 14 -5.45 9.54 12.26
N GLY A 15 -5.39 10.06 13.49
CA GLY A 15 -6.40 9.81 14.49
C GLY A 15 -7.77 10.34 14.12
N ILE A 16 -8.74 9.42 14.09
CA ILE A 16 -10.18 9.45 14.39
C ILE A 16 -11.06 10.54 13.71
N SER A 17 -10.53 11.69 13.32
CA SER A 17 -11.40 12.87 13.18
C SER A 17 -10.97 13.90 12.12
N LEU A 18 -9.82 13.72 11.44
CA LEU A 18 -9.38 14.56 10.31
C LEU A 18 -9.71 13.89 8.95
N ALA A 19 -10.83 13.17 8.90
CA ALA A 19 -11.33 12.44 7.74
C ALA A 19 -11.44 13.33 6.49
N VAL A 20 -11.97 14.53 6.70
CA VAL A 20 -12.26 15.51 5.64
C VAL A 20 -10.96 16.06 5.02
N TYR A 21 -9.95 16.32 5.86
CA TYR A 21 -8.61 16.70 5.38
C TYR A 21 -7.94 15.57 4.58
N MET A 22 -7.97 14.34 5.10
CA MET A 22 -7.42 13.19 4.38
C MET A 22 -8.14 12.96 3.05
N HIS A 23 -9.47 13.18 3.01
CA HIS A 23 -10.26 13.05 1.79
C HIS A 23 -9.77 14.00 0.69
N GLY A 24 -9.48 15.26 1.06
CA GLY A 24 -8.86 16.23 0.14
C GLY A 24 -7.56 15.70 -0.47
N ILE A 25 -6.69 15.07 0.33
CA ILE A 25 -5.44 14.48 -0.18
C ILE A 25 -5.72 13.26 -1.07
N THR A 26 -6.60 12.35 -0.67
CA THR A 26 -6.94 11.18 -1.48
C THR A 26 -7.60 11.56 -2.80
N LYS A 27 -8.35 12.67 -2.83
CA LYS A 27 -8.89 13.25 -4.06
C LYS A 27 -7.79 13.71 -5.01
N GLU A 28 -6.74 14.33 -4.51
CA GLU A 28 -5.60 14.72 -5.35
C GLU A 28 -4.79 13.51 -5.84
N VAL A 29 -4.64 12.45 -5.04
CA VAL A 29 -4.06 11.18 -5.49
C VAL A 29 -4.88 10.60 -6.65
N TRP A 30 -6.20 10.61 -6.54
CA TRP A 30 -7.11 10.18 -7.60
C TRP A 30 -7.01 11.07 -8.85
N ARG A 31 -7.00 12.41 -8.70
CA ARG A 31 -6.82 13.36 -9.81
C ARG A 31 -5.48 13.17 -10.52
N LEU A 32 -4.40 12.92 -9.79
CA LEU A 32 -3.07 12.65 -10.35
C LEU A 32 -3.04 11.31 -11.11
N ALA A 33 -3.64 10.25 -10.57
CA ALA A 33 -3.74 8.97 -11.26
C ALA A 33 -4.57 9.10 -12.55
N ALA A 34 -5.69 9.84 -12.51
CA ALA A 34 -6.49 10.15 -13.69
C ALA A 34 -5.71 10.99 -14.73
N ALA A 35 -4.97 12.00 -14.29
CA ALA A 35 -4.12 12.80 -15.16
C ALA A 35 -3.01 11.96 -15.81
N SER A 36 -2.40 11.06 -15.04
CA SER A 36 -1.40 10.12 -15.57
C SER A 36 -2.01 9.18 -16.59
N ARG A 37 -3.19 8.59 -16.32
CA ARG A 37 -3.90 7.75 -17.29
C ARG A 37 -4.16 8.51 -18.60
N ALA A 38 -4.71 9.71 -18.52
CA ALA A 38 -5.02 10.54 -19.69
C ALA A 38 -3.76 11.02 -20.45
N PHE A 39 -2.64 11.25 -19.76
CA PHE A 39 -1.36 11.55 -20.41
C PHE A 39 -0.85 10.41 -21.29
N HIS A 40 -1.17 9.16 -20.92
CA HIS A 40 -0.72 7.99 -21.67
C HIS A 40 -1.70 7.58 -22.77
N ASP A 41 -2.97 7.50 -22.44
CA ASP A 41 -4.00 6.88 -23.27
C ASP A 41 -4.79 7.91 -24.10
N GLY A 42 -4.55 9.20 -23.87
CA GLY A 42 -5.39 10.28 -24.37
C GLY A 42 -6.66 10.43 -23.52
N GLY A 43 -7.14 11.66 -23.37
CA GLY A 43 -8.34 11.94 -22.59
C GLY A 43 -8.51 13.42 -22.27
N SER A 44 -9.76 13.86 -22.15
CA SER A 44 -10.09 15.19 -21.66
C SER A 44 -9.92 15.25 -20.15
N LEU A 45 -9.20 16.25 -19.67
CA LEU A 45 -9.07 16.59 -18.26
C LEU A 45 -9.58 18.02 -18.06
N SER A 46 -10.00 18.33 -16.84
CA SER A 46 -10.40 19.67 -16.42
C SER A 46 -9.67 20.06 -15.13
N GLY A 47 -9.60 21.38 -14.89
CA GLY A 47 -9.05 22.01 -13.69
C GLY A 47 -7.67 21.45 -13.29
N VAL A 48 -7.47 21.05 -12.03
CA VAL A 48 -6.15 20.65 -11.53
C VAL A 48 -5.56 19.45 -12.29
N GLY A 49 -6.42 18.59 -12.85
CA GLY A 49 -5.99 17.45 -13.67
C GLY A 49 -5.17 17.87 -14.88
N THR A 50 -5.46 19.01 -15.51
CA THR A 50 -4.64 19.50 -16.63
C THR A 50 -3.26 19.94 -16.16
N VAL A 51 -3.14 20.54 -14.98
CA VAL A 51 -1.86 20.94 -14.40
C VAL A 51 -0.99 19.72 -14.07
N TYR A 52 -1.58 18.65 -13.54
CA TYR A 52 -0.85 17.39 -13.33
C TYR A 52 -0.40 16.73 -14.62
N ARG A 53 -1.21 16.80 -15.69
CA ARG A 53 -0.77 16.33 -17.02
C ARG A 53 0.39 17.17 -17.54
N ASP A 54 0.35 18.49 -17.37
CA ASP A 54 1.43 19.39 -17.78
C ASP A 54 2.72 19.09 -17.00
N LEU A 55 2.63 18.78 -15.70
CA LEU A 55 3.79 18.33 -14.91
C LEU A 55 4.42 17.08 -15.53
N LEU A 56 3.61 16.08 -15.90
CA LEU A 56 4.11 14.85 -16.54
C LEU A 56 4.70 15.13 -17.92
N ALA A 57 4.13 16.07 -18.69
CA ALA A 57 4.67 16.52 -19.97
C ALA A 57 6.01 17.25 -19.81
N SER A 58 6.15 18.17 -18.85
CA SER A 58 7.41 18.85 -18.53
C SER A 58 8.51 17.85 -18.16
N ILE A 59 8.19 16.84 -17.34
CA ILE A 59 9.13 15.76 -17.00
C ILE A 59 9.54 14.99 -18.26
N ALA A 60 8.56 14.61 -19.07
CA ALA A 60 8.76 13.89 -20.32
C ALA A 60 9.68 14.60 -21.31
N GLU A 61 9.49 15.91 -21.48
CA GLU A 61 10.27 16.74 -22.40
C GLU A 61 11.73 16.88 -21.94
N ARG A 62 11.96 17.06 -20.64
CA ARG A 62 13.32 17.26 -20.09
C ARG A 62 14.11 15.98 -19.92
N SER A 63 13.46 14.90 -19.51
CA SER A 63 14.13 13.65 -19.10
C SER A 63 14.06 12.53 -20.13
N THR A 64 13.27 12.70 -21.19
CA THR A 64 12.85 11.62 -22.12
C THR A 64 12.11 10.46 -21.45
N ILE A 65 11.75 10.59 -20.16
CA ILE A 65 11.00 9.60 -19.38
C ILE A 65 9.51 9.90 -19.44
N ARG A 66 8.73 8.97 -19.99
CA ARG A 66 7.27 8.98 -19.89
C ARG A 66 6.85 8.38 -18.56
N LEU A 67 6.67 9.23 -17.55
CA LEU A 67 6.29 8.78 -16.21
C LEU A 67 4.81 8.36 -16.17
N ARG A 68 4.52 7.19 -15.60
CA ARG A 68 3.18 6.74 -15.24
C ARG A 68 3.06 6.70 -13.72
N VAL A 69 2.13 7.46 -13.15
CA VAL A 69 1.91 7.57 -11.71
C VAL A 69 0.65 6.79 -11.34
N LEU A 70 0.74 5.90 -10.35
CA LEU A 70 -0.40 5.11 -9.89
C LEU A 70 -0.27 4.77 -8.40
N ALA A 71 -1.41 4.56 -7.74
CA ALA A 71 -1.48 3.96 -6.42
C ALA A 71 -2.05 2.54 -6.56
N ASP A 72 -1.28 1.53 -6.15
CA ASP A 72 -1.66 0.11 -6.24
C ASP A 72 -1.82 -0.57 -4.88
N ILE A 73 -1.38 0.08 -3.80
CA ILE A 73 -1.56 -0.37 -2.42
C ILE A 73 -2.16 0.79 -1.63
N VAL A 74 -3.29 0.55 -0.97
CA VAL A 74 -3.95 1.50 -0.08
C VAL A 74 -4.17 0.84 1.28
N ALA A 75 -3.79 1.53 2.34
CA ALA A 75 -3.94 1.02 3.71
C ALA A 75 -4.49 2.11 4.63
N GLY A 76 -5.37 1.74 5.56
CA GLY A 76 -5.94 2.73 6.48
C GLY A 76 -6.62 2.11 7.69
N ALA A 77 -6.89 2.97 8.67
CA ALA A 77 -7.69 2.66 9.86
C ALA A 77 -8.63 3.85 10.13
N SER A 78 -9.75 3.60 10.81
CA SER A 78 -10.72 4.64 11.16
C SER A 78 -11.22 5.41 9.92
N ALA A 79 -11.38 6.72 10.06
CA ALA A 79 -11.61 7.66 8.97
C ALA A 79 -10.65 7.48 7.76
N GLY A 80 -9.38 7.17 8.00
CA GLY A 80 -8.42 6.88 6.93
C GLY A 80 -8.73 5.58 6.19
N GLY A 81 -9.30 4.60 6.88
CA GLY A 81 -9.80 3.36 6.28
C GLY A 81 -10.97 3.60 5.34
N ILE A 82 -11.92 4.46 5.73
CA ILE A 82 -13.06 4.85 4.86
C ILE A 82 -12.54 5.48 3.57
N ASN A 83 -11.74 6.55 3.65
CA ASN A 83 -11.18 7.21 2.47
C ASN A 83 -10.35 6.23 1.61
N GLY A 84 -9.61 5.33 2.24
CA GLY A 84 -8.85 4.28 1.57
C GLY A 84 -9.74 3.29 0.79
N ILE A 85 -10.88 2.88 1.35
CA ILE A 85 -11.84 1.98 0.68
C ILE A 85 -12.40 2.62 -0.60
N PHE A 86 -12.90 3.86 -0.50
CA PHE A 86 -13.44 4.58 -1.65
C PHE A 86 -12.37 4.88 -2.69
N LEU A 87 -11.16 5.30 -2.26
CA LEU A 87 -10.04 5.51 -3.17
C LEU A 87 -9.65 4.24 -3.92
N ALA A 88 -9.50 3.10 -3.21
CA ALA A 88 -9.14 1.83 -3.83
C ALA A 88 -10.19 1.38 -4.86
N ARG A 89 -11.48 1.56 -4.56
CA ARG A 89 -12.57 1.30 -5.52
C ARG A 89 -12.49 2.24 -6.72
N ALA A 90 -12.28 3.54 -6.51
CA ALA A 90 -12.15 4.53 -7.58
C ALA A 90 -10.97 4.22 -8.50
N LEU A 91 -9.82 3.83 -7.94
CA LEU A 91 -8.63 3.44 -8.68
C LEU A 91 -8.88 2.19 -9.55
N ALA A 92 -9.54 1.18 -8.98
CA ALA A 92 -9.83 -0.08 -9.66
C ALA A 92 -10.91 0.03 -10.74
N THR A 93 -11.90 0.92 -10.55
CA THR A 93 -13.10 0.97 -11.40
C THR A 93 -13.17 2.17 -12.35
N GLY A 94 -12.41 3.24 -12.06
CA GLY A 94 -12.48 4.52 -12.76
C GLY A 94 -13.61 5.45 -12.29
N GLN A 95 -14.29 5.13 -11.20
CA GLN A 95 -15.37 5.95 -10.63
C GLN A 95 -14.86 7.26 -10.00
N SER A 96 -15.75 8.26 -9.90
CA SER A 96 -15.45 9.53 -9.23
C SER A 96 -15.49 9.42 -7.71
N LEU A 97 -14.63 10.19 -7.04
CA LEU A 97 -14.68 10.43 -5.59
C LEU A 97 -15.54 11.63 -5.20
N ASP A 98 -16.10 12.37 -6.17
CA ASP A 98 -16.97 13.52 -5.89
C ASP A 98 -18.19 13.17 -5.01
N PRO A 99 -18.88 12.02 -5.19
CA PRO A 99 -19.97 11.64 -4.30
C PRO A 99 -19.55 11.50 -2.83
N LEU A 100 -18.33 11.02 -2.58
CA LEU A 100 -17.78 10.99 -1.22
C LEU A 100 -17.43 12.40 -0.71
N THR A 101 -17.01 13.33 -1.59
CA THR A 101 -16.86 14.74 -1.20
C THR A 101 -18.19 15.31 -0.71
N ASP A 102 -19.26 15.09 -1.46
CA ASP A 102 -20.57 15.64 -1.13
C ASP A 102 -21.08 15.05 0.20
N LEU A 103 -20.92 13.74 0.39
CA LEU A 103 -21.19 13.05 1.65
C LEU A 103 -20.44 13.68 2.84
N TRP A 104 -19.13 13.94 2.68
CA TRP A 104 -18.33 14.56 3.73
C TRP A 104 -18.75 16.01 4.00
N LEU A 105 -19.13 16.78 2.99
CA LEU A 105 -19.49 18.19 3.19
C LEU A 105 -20.91 18.34 3.75
N ASP A 106 -21.87 17.60 3.21
CA ASP A 106 -23.30 17.74 3.51
C ASP A 106 -23.73 16.84 4.69
N ASP A 107 -23.40 15.55 4.65
CA ASP A 107 -23.99 14.54 5.53
C ASP A 107 -23.13 14.18 6.76
N ALA A 108 -21.84 14.51 6.76
CA ALA A 108 -20.97 14.35 7.94
C ALA A 108 -21.23 15.39 9.04
N ASP A 109 -22.49 15.78 9.21
CA ASP A 109 -22.97 16.62 10.30
C ASP A 109 -23.39 15.76 11.50
N VAL A 110 -23.02 16.21 12.70
CA VAL A 110 -23.46 15.57 13.94
C VAL A 110 -24.98 15.40 14.00
N ASP A 111 -25.77 16.35 13.49
CA ASP A 111 -27.24 16.27 13.52
C ASP A 111 -27.82 15.13 12.64
N HIS A 112 -27.12 14.75 11.57
CA HIS A 112 -27.49 13.64 10.68
C HIS A 112 -26.99 12.29 11.19
N LEU A 113 -25.86 12.28 11.89
CA LEU A 113 -25.25 11.09 12.45
C LEU A 113 -25.90 10.64 13.78
N ILE A 114 -26.57 11.55 14.51
CA ILE A 114 -27.23 11.23 15.78
C ILE A 114 -28.41 10.28 15.57
N ASP A 115 -28.46 9.24 16.42
CA ASP A 115 -29.54 8.26 16.46
C ASP A 115 -30.94 8.94 16.56
N PRO A 116 -31.92 8.57 15.72
CA PRO A 116 -33.30 9.07 15.82
C PRO A 116 -33.90 8.96 17.23
N ASP A 117 -33.57 7.90 17.98
CA ASP A 117 -34.07 7.64 19.34
C ASP A 117 -33.32 8.45 20.42
N ALA A 118 -32.20 9.09 20.08
CA ALA A 118 -31.46 10.00 20.95
C ALA A 118 -31.97 11.46 20.88
N ARG A 119 -32.95 11.76 20.02
CA ARG A 119 -33.58 13.10 19.92
C ARG A 119 -34.48 13.37 21.14
N PRO A 120 -34.33 14.49 21.86
CA PRO A 120 -35.08 14.73 23.10
C PRO A 120 -36.59 14.89 22.80
N LEU A 121 -37.41 14.05 23.43
CA LEU A 121 -38.87 13.96 23.21
C LEU A 121 -39.71 15.19 23.62
N SER A 122 -39.14 16.24 24.22
CA SER A 122 -39.77 17.58 24.26
C SER A 122 -38.82 18.65 24.83
N ALA A 123 -39.06 19.92 24.50
CA ALA A 123 -38.38 21.08 25.09
C ALA A 123 -38.62 21.26 26.61
N ALA A 124 -39.58 20.52 27.19
CA ALA A 124 -40.04 20.71 28.57
C ALA A 124 -39.36 19.78 29.59
N THR A 125 -38.70 18.69 29.18
CA THR A 125 -38.30 17.63 30.12
C THR A 125 -36.93 17.82 30.81
N LYS A 126 -36.19 18.92 30.55
CA LYS A 126 -34.86 19.18 31.15
C LYS A 126 -34.59 20.65 31.50
N PHE A 127 -35.55 21.33 32.14
CA PHE A 127 -35.35 22.71 32.65
C PHE A 127 -34.12 22.83 33.59
N TRP A 128 -33.75 21.77 34.32
CA TRP A 128 -32.59 21.75 35.22
C TRP A 128 -31.21 21.70 34.52
N ALA A 129 -31.13 21.42 33.21
CA ALA A 129 -29.86 21.30 32.50
C ALA A 129 -29.36 22.65 31.97
N VAL A 130 -30.27 23.63 31.83
CA VAL A 130 -29.99 24.99 31.36
C VAL A 130 -29.10 25.79 32.33
N PRO A 131 -29.31 25.74 33.66
CA PRO A 131 -28.42 26.41 34.62
C PRO A 131 -27.02 25.78 34.67
N ILE A 132 -26.90 24.45 34.53
CA ILE A 132 -25.63 23.72 34.64
C ILE A 132 -24.78 23.92 33.38
N ALA A 133 -25.39 23.83 32.18
CA ALA A 133 -24.72 24.17 30.93
C ALA A 133 -24.32 25.65 30.90
N GLY A 134 -25.18 26.56 31.37
CA GLY A 134 -24.87 27.98 31.50
C GLY A 134 -23.74 28.28 32.51
N TRP A 135 -23.68 27.55 33.61
CA TRP A 135 -22.63 27.69 34.64
C TRP A 135 -21.29 27.11 34.18
N MET A 136 -21.30 25.96 33.49
CA MET A 136 -20.09 25.34 32.92
C MET A 136 -19.53 26.17 31.74
N MET A 137 -20.40 26.86 30.99
CA MET A 137 -20.02 27.84 29.95
C MET A 137 -19.48 29.15 30.55
N LYS A 138 -20.03 29.63 31.69
CA LYS A 138 -19.52 30.82 32.40
C LYS A 138 -18.20 30.61 33.13
N LYS A 139 -17.89 29.39 33.59
CA LYS A 139 -16.61 29.08 34.26
C LYS A 139 -15.46 28.81 33.29
N ARG A 140 -15.76 28.51 32.02
CA ARG A 140 -14.81 28.36 30.90
C ARG A 140 -14.66 29.65 30.09
N GLY A 141 -14.61 30.80 30.77
CA GLY A 141 -14.16 32.03 30.11
C GLY A 141 -12.81 31.78 29.40
N ASN A 142 -12.74 32.18 28.12
CA ASN A 142 -11.54 32.23 27.26
C ASN A 142 -11.18 31.08 26.30
N VAL A 143 -12.02 30.07 26.01
CA VAL A 143 -11.69 29.09 24.93
C VAL A 143 -12.60 29.21 23.71
N ILE A 144 -13.91 29.43 23.88
CA ILE A 144 -14.82 29.54 22.73
C ILE A 144 -14.64 30.90 22.03
N ASP A 145 -14.47 31.98 22.81
CA ASP A 145 -14.28 33.35 22.28
C ASP A 145 -12.87 33.62 21.70
N ARG A 146 -11.88 32.75 21.95
CA ARG A 146 -10.49 32.95 21.48
C ARG A 146 -10.11 32.13 20.25
N THR A 147 -10.86 31.08 19.91
CA THR A 147 -10.44 30.11 18.87
C THR A 147 -11.43 29.93 17.72
N VAL A 148 -12.70 30.30 17.92
CA VAL A 148 -13.78 30.11 16.93
C VAL A 148 -14.10 31.45 16.25
N GLY A 149 -14.08 31.50 14.92
CA GLY A 149 -14.43 32.71 14.16
C GLY A 149 -15.88 33.14 14.41
N GLU A 150 -16.14 34.45 14.49
CA GLU A 150 -17.44 35.04 14.91
C GLU A 150 -18.66 34.45 14.19
N GLY A 151 -18.53 34.00 12.94
CA GLY A 151 -19.63 33.41 12.15
C GLY A 151 -20.00 31.95 12.45
N ALA A 152 -19.12 31.15 13.07
CA ALA A 152 -19.37 29.72 13.34
C ALA A 152 -19.72 29.42 14.82
N GLN A 153 -19.57 30.42 15.70
CA GLN A 153 -19.75 30.27 17.15
C GLN A 153 -21.16 29.81 17.53
N ASP A 154 -22.18 30.36 16.87
CA ASP A 154 -23.58 30.04 17.21
C ASP A 154 -23.99 28.65 16.76
N GLU A 155 -23.54 28.20 15.58
CA GLU A 155 -23.76 26.84 15.07
C GLU A 155 -23.11 25.80 15.99
N VAL A 156 -21.81 25.99 16.29
CA VAL A 156 -21.04 25.09 17.16
C VAL A 156 -21.64 25.06 18.56
N ARG A 157 -22.00 26.22 19.14
CA ARG A 157 -22.64 26.30 20.47
C ARG A 157 -24.00 25.60 20.49
N ALA A 158 -24.83 25.80 19.46
CA ALA A 158 -26.13 25.16 19.35
C ALA A 158 -26.02 23.63 19.20
N LYS A 159 -25.12 23.13 18.35
CA LYS A 159 -24.88 21.69 18.15
C LYS A 159 -24.25 21.04 19.38
N LEU A 160 -23.25 21.67 19.99
CA LEU A 160 -22.65 21.19 21.24
C LEU A 160 -23.70 21.10 22.35
N SER A 161 -24.60 22.08 22.45
CA SER A 161 -25.70 22.04 23.42
C SER A 161 -26.70 20.91 23.17
N ARG A 162 -26.93 20.50 21.91
CA ARG A 162 -27.80 19.36 21.55
C ARG A 162 -27.08 18.03 21.78
N PHE A 163 -25.81 17.95 21.43
CA PHE A 163 -24.93 16.81 21.70
C PHE A 163 -24.85 16.50 23.21
N VAL A 164 -24.64 17.52 24.05
CA VAL A 164 -24.64 17.38 25.53
C VAL A 164 -26.03 17.02 26.08
N ARG A 165 -27.11 17.28 25.32
CA ARG A 165 -28.49 16.92 25.70
C ARG A 165 -28.87 15.47 25.34
N ALA A 166 -28.18 14.84 24.39
CA ALA A 166 -28.28 13.41 24.07
C ALA A 166 -27.81 12.55 25.26
N ARG A 167 -28.22 11.27 25.33
CA ARG A 167 -27.93 10.40 26.48
C ARG A 167 -26.41 10.25 26.65
N TRP A 168 -25.87 10.81 27.73
CA TRP A 168 -24.44 10.87 28.08
C TRP A 168 -23.77 9.48 28.31
N PHE A 169 -24.52 8.38 28.16
CA PHE A 169 -24.05 7.00 28.39
C PHE A 169 -24.20 6.07 27.16
N GLU A 170 -24.73 6.56 26.02
CA GLU A 170 -24.79 5.82 24.76
C GLU A 170 -23.97 6.56 23.69
N PRO A 171 -23.35 5.85 22.72
CA PRO A 171 -22.65 6.49 21.61
C PRO A 171 -23.58 7.50 20.93
N PRO A 172 -23.13 8.74 20.68
CA PRO A 172 -24.00 9.78 20.14
C PRO A 172 -24.49 9.48 18.73
N PHE A 173 -23.77 8.64 17.97
CA PHE A 173 -24.07 8.32 16.57
C PHE A 173 -24.72 6.95 16.40
N GLY A 174 -25.72 6.84 15.52
CA GLY A 174 -26.42 5.58 15.26
C GLY A 174 -25.61 4.66 14.33
N GLY A 175 -25.38 3.40 14.75
CA GLY A 175 -24.63 2.42 13.96
C GLY A 175 -25.30 2.12 12.62
N GLU A 176 -26.58 1.73 12.65
CA GLU A 176 -27.37 1.47 11.43
C GLU A 176 -27.49 2.73 10.55
N THR A 177 -27.61 3.93 11.15
CA THR A 177 -27.63 5.20 10.42
C THR A 177 -26.34 5.39 9.62
N PHE A 178 -25.19 5.15 10.24
CA PHE A 178 -23.90 5.27 9.56
C PHE A 178 -23.70 4.19 8.49
N SER A 179 -24.19 2.97 8.73
CA SER A 179 -24.21 1.91 7.72
C SER A 179 -25.04 2.30 6.48
N ASN A 180 -26.21 2.92 6.67
CA ASN A 180 -27.00 3.45 5.55
C ASN A 180 -26.26 4.57 4.81
N LEU A 181 -25.66 5.51 5.54
CA LEU A 181 -24.89 6.60 4.95
C LEU A 181 -23.74 6.08 4.06
N LEU A 182 -23.02 5.06 4.51
CA LEU A 182 -21.95 4.42 3.73
C LEU A 182 -22.50 3.72 2.48
N LEU A 183 -23.64 3.04 2.58
CA LEU A 183 -24.27 2.40 1.43
C LEU A 183 -24.79 3.44 0.42
N ASP A 184 -25.40 4.53 0.89
CA ASP A 184 -25.85 5.64 0.04
C ASP A 184 -24.65 6.29 -0.69
N ALA A 185 -23.50 6.41 -0.02
CA ALA A 185 -22.27 6.89 -0.65
C ALA A 185 -21.77 5.97 -1.77
N PHE A 186 -21.84 4.64 -1.58
CA PHE A 186 -21.53 3.68 -2.64
C PHE A 186 -22.55 3.72 -3.78
N ASP A 187 -23.83 3.84 -3.47
CA ASP A 187 -24.90 3.97 -4.47
C ASP A 187 -24.70 5.24 -5.32
N ALA A 188 -24.34 6.37 -4.68
CA ALA A 188 -24.02 7.62 -5.36
C ALA A 188 -22.75 7.51 -6.22
N MET A 189 -21.74 6.78 -5.75
CA MET A 189 -20.53 6.47 -6.52
C MET A 189 -20.83 5.57 -7.74
N ASP A 190 -21.76 4.63 -7.62
CA ASP A 190 -22.20 3.75 -8.71
C ASP A 190 -23.07 4.46 -9.75
N GLN A 191 -23.87 5.45 -9.31
CA GLN A 191 -24.67 6.31 -10.20
C GLN A 191 -23.85 7.43 -10.86
N GLY A 192 -22.70 7.76 -10.30
CA GLY A 192 -21.80 8.78 -10.80
C GLY A 192 -21.10 8.42 -12.12
N PRO A 193 -20.36 9.39 -12.72
CA PRO A 193 -19.61 9.14 -13.94
C PRO A 193 -18.51 8.08 -13.70
N ARG A 194 -18.39 7.14 -14.63
CA ARG A 194 -17.38 6.08 -14.62
C ARG A 194 -16.44 6.24 -15.81
N GLY A 195 -15.19 6.58 -15.51
CA GLY A 195 -14.09 6.57 -16.47
C GLY A 195 -13.45 5.19 -16.63
N PRO A 196 -12.36 5.08 -17.41
CA PRO A 196 -11.54 3.88 -17.43
C PRO A 196 -10.86 3.65 -16.08
N ALA A 197 -10.51 2.40 -15.75
CA ALA A 197 -9.70 2.08 -14.58
C ALA A 197 -8.39 2.90 -14.57
N LEU A 198 -7.99 3.34 -13.38
CA LEU A 198 -6.83 4.21 -13.20
C LEU A 198 -5.52 3.44 -13.02
N VAL A 199 -5.62 2.14 -12.71
CA VAL A 199 -4.49 1.21 -12.77
C VAL A 199 -4.42 0.52 -14.14
N PRO A 200 -3.20 0.21 -14.65
CA PRO A 200 -3.04 -0.54 -15.89
C PRO A 200 -3.69 -1.93 -15.85
N ALA A 201 -4.00 -2.48 -17.03
CA ALA A 201 -4.55 -3.83 -17.14
C ALA A 201 -3.61 -4.88 -16.53
N GLY A 202 -4.14 -5.69 -15.62
CA GLY A 202 -3.41 -6.69 -14.86
C GLY A 202 -2.49 -6.16 -13.75
N GLN A 203 -2.59 -4.88 -13.41
CA GLN A 203 -2.01 -4.34 -12.18
C GLN A 203 -3.06 -4.47 -11.06
N PRO A 204 -2.83 -5.28 -10.02
CA PRO A 204 -3.81 -5.43 -8.94
C PRO A 204 -3.87 -4.20 -8.03
N VAL A 205 -5.00 -3.99 -7.38
CA VAL A 205 -5.16 -3.02 -6.28
C VAL A 205 -5.36 -3.79 -4.98
N ASP A 206 -4.47 -3.59 -4.01
CA ASP A 206 -4.62 -4.14 -2.66
C ASP A 206 -5.10 -3.05 -1.71
N LEU A 207 -6.13 -3.38 -0.92
CA LEU A 207 -6.70 -2.54 0.11
C LEU A 207 -6.61 -3.27 1.46
N PHE A 208 -5.99 -2.62 2.45
CA PHE A 208 -5.89 -3.13 3.81
C PHE A 208 -6.61 -2.19 4.79
N VAL A 209 -7.58 -2.72 5.51
CA VAL A 209 -8.36 -1.97 6.50
C VAL A 209 -8.16 -2.58 7.87
N SER A 210 -7.58 -1.82 8.80
CA SER A 210 -7.42 -2.27 10.18
C SER A 210 -8.73 -2.16 10.95
N VAL A 211 -9.07 -3.22 11.68
CA VAL A 211 -10.15 -3.27 12.67
C VAL A 211 -9.66 -4.03 13.91
N THR A 212 -10.35 -3.85 15.03
CA THR A 212 -10.02 -4.52 16.29
C THR A 212 -11.19 -5.43 16.68
N ASP A 213 -10.92 -6.71 16.90
CA ASP A 213 -11.86 -7.64 17.54
C ASP A 213 -11.84 -7.38 19.04
N PHE A 214 -12.98 -6.95 19.59
CA PHE A 214 -13.09 -6.59 21.00
C PHE A 214 -12.86 -7.79 21.92
N ALA A 215 -13.39 -8.97 21.57
CA ALA A 215 -13.23 -10.18 22.37
C ALA A 215 -11.85 -10.83 22.15
N GLY A 216 -11.21 -10.54 21.02
CA GLY A 216 -9.99 -11.19 20.59
C GLY A 216 -10.27 -12.57 20.02
N HIS A 217 -9.27 -13.13 19.35
CA HIS A 217 -9.32 -14.47 18.80
C HIS A 217 -8.02 -15.22 19.07
N ARG A 218 -8.16 -16.51 19.32
CA ARG A 218 -7.03 -17.37 19.70
C ARG A 218 -6.12 -17.61 18.52
N VAL A 219 -4.86 -17.25 18.68
CA VAL A 219 -3.77 -17.55 17.74
C VAL A 219 -2.79 -18.50 18.42
N SER A 220 -2.41 -19.58 17.72
CA SER A 220 -1.43 -20.53 18.25
C SER A 220 -0.01 -20.10 17.86
N LEU A 221 0.74 -19.61 18.83
CA LEU A 221 2.15 -19.30 18.68
C LEU A 221 3.00 -20.55 18.87
N SER A 222 3.99 -20.72 17.99
CA SER A 222 5.05 -21.71 18.16
C SER A 222 6.23 -21.07 18.88
N LEU A 223 6.53 -21.55 20.08
CA LEU A 223 7.71 -21.13 20.84
C LEU A 223 8.69 -22.31 20.98
N ASN A 224 9.92 -22.03 21.43
CA ASN A 224 10.87 -23.08 21.75
C ASN A 224 10.45 -23.87 23.01
N SER A 225 9.92 -23.18 24.02
CA SER A 225 9.33 -23.79 25.22
C SER A 225 8.39 -22.81 25.92
N PRO A 226 7.13 -23.20 26.22
CA PRO A 226 6.49 -24.43 25.76
C PRO A 226 6.29 -24.42 24.23
N PRO A 227 6.32 -25.56 23.53
CA PRO A 227 6.28 -25.60 22.06
C PRO A 227 5.08 -24.90 21.43
N ARG A 228 4.01 -24.74 22.21
CA ARG A 228 2.78 -24.05 21.84
C ARG A 228 2.30 -23.19 22.99
N VAL A 229 1.96 -21.95 22.67
CA VAL A 229 1.17 -21.07 23.51
C VAL A 229 -0.02 -20.61 22.68
N THR A 230 -1.16 -20.45 23.33
CA THR A 230 -2.30 -19.77 22.73
C THR A 230 -2.34 -18.38 23.31
N GLU A 231 -2.35 -17.38 22.44
CA GLU A 231 -2.54 -15.98 22.83
C GLU A 231 -3.79 -15.43 22.15
N ASP A 232 -4.43 -14.47 22.79
CA ASP A 232 -5.56 -13.76 22.21
C ASP A 232 -5.01 -12.59 21.36
N GLU A 233 -5.21 -12.67 20.05
CA GLU A 233 -4.93 -11.59 19.10
C GLU A 233 -6.21 -10.79 18.89
N HIS A 234 -6.13 -9.49 19.09
CA HIS A 234 -7.28 -8.60 18.93
C HIS A 234 -7.25 -7.85 17.59
N ARG A 235 -6.09 -7.81 16.92
CA ARG A 235 -5.96 -7.11 15.65
C ARG A 235 -6.49 -7.95 14.50
N LEU A 236 -7.26 -7.31 13.63
CA LEU A 236 -7.77 -7.93 12.42
C LEU A 236 -7.55 -6.99 11.24
N ILE A 237 -6.96 -7.50 10.16
CA ILE A 237 -6.70 -6.74 8.94
C ILE A 237 -7.60 -7.31 7.85
N LEU A 238 -8.62 -6.54 7.46
CA LEU A 238 -9.46 -6.88 6.32
C LEU A 238 -8.66 -6.60 5.05
N HIS A 239 -8.51 -7.60 4.18
CA HIS A 239 -7.73 -7.49 2.95
C HIS A 239 -8.61 -7.72 1.74
N PHE A 240 -8.69 -6.71 0.88
CA PHE A 240 -9.39 -6.78 -0.38
C PHE A 240 -8.39 -6.64 -1.52
N ARG A 241 -8.53 -7.48 -2.55
CA ARG A 241 -7.64 -7.50 -3.70
C ARG A 241 -8.43 -7.56 -4.98
N GLN A 242 -8.28 -6.52 -5.79
CA GLN A 242 -8.77 -6.49 -7.16
C GLN A 242 -7.68 -7.03 -8.09
N ASP A 243 -8.04 -7.98 -8.95
CA ASP A 243 -7.16 -8.53 -9.98
C ASP A 243 -7.93 -8.64 -11.30
N SER A 244 -7.61 -7.75 -12.24
CA SER A 244 -8.27 -7.68 -13.54
C SER A 244 -7.95 -8.87 -14.44
N ARG A 245 -6.80 -9.55 -14.27
CA ARG A 245 -6.49 -10.75 -15.06
C ARG A 245 -7.31 -11.94 -14.61
N ALA A 246 -7.54 -12.04 -13.30
CA ALA A 246 -8.38 -13.08 -12.71
C ALA A 246 -9.89 -12.76 -12.80
N GLY A 247 -10.28 -11.62 -13.39
CA GLY A 247 -11.67 -11.16 -13.40
C GLY A 247 -12.22 -10.84 -12.00
N LYS A 248 -11.34 -10.68 -11.00
CA LYS A 248 -11.70 -10.49 -9.59
C LYS A 248 -11.84 -8.99 -9.30
N ALA A 249 -13.04 -8.57 -8.90
CA ALA A 249 -13.28 -7.23 -8.36
C ALA A 249 -12.69 -7.07 -6.95
N LEU A 250 -12.62 -5.85 -6.43
CA LEU A 250 -12.09 -5.58 -5.09
C LEU A 250 -12.92 -6.31 -4.01
N ASP A 251 -14.23 -6.05 -3.99
CA ASP A 251 -15.29 -6.85 -3.36
C ASP A 251 -16.67 -6.32 -3.81
N ASP A 252 -17.76 -6.90 -3.31
CA ASP A 252 -19.10 -6.32 -3.39
C ASP A 252 -19.32 -5.12 -2.44
N VAL A 253 -20.33 -4.29 -2.74
CA VAL A 253 -20.66 -3.10 -1.94
C VAL A 253 -20.88 -3.45 -0.46
N PRO A 254 -21.67 -4.49 -0.10
CA PRO A 254 -21.84 -4.87 1.31
C PRO A 254 -20.53 -5.22 2.03
N GLY A 255 -19.61 -5.96 1.40
CA GLY A 255 -18.31 -6.28 2.00
C GLY A 255 -17.45 -5.04 2.26
N LEU A 256 -17.40 -4.11 1.31
CA LEU A 256 -16.70 -2.82 1.50
C LEU A 256 -17.38 -1.94 2.55
N ALA A 257 -18.71 -1.92 2.61
CA ALA A 257 -19.47 -1.20 3.62
C ALA A 257 -19.26 -1.78 5.03
N ALA A 258 -19.18 -3.11 5.16
CA ALA A 258 -18.84 -3.78 6.41
C ALA A 258 -17.45 -3.34 6.92
N ALA A 259 -16.45 -3.29 6.04
CA ALA A 259 -15.11 -2.83 6.38
C ALA A 259 -15.09 -1.35 6.80
N ALA A 260 -15.77 -0.48 6.05
CA ALA A 260 -15.87 0.96 6.34
C ALA A 260 -16.57 1.21 7.68
N ARG A 261 -17.68 0.51 7.95
CA ARG A 261 -18.43 0.61 9.20
C ARG A 261 -17.64 0.06 10.40
N ALA A 262 -16.98 -1.09 10.22
CA ALA A 262 -16.16 -1.72 11.26
C ALA A 262 -14.99 -0.81 11.66
N THR A 263 -14.22 -0.31 10.69
CA THR A 263 -13.06 0.54 10.98
C THR A 263 -13.47 1.88 11.60
N ALA A 264 -14.67 2.39 11.32
CA ALA A 264 -15.19 3.62 11.91
C ALA A 264 -15.78 3.48 13.33
N SER A 265 -15.80 2.27 13.91
CA SER A 265 -16.45 1.97 15.20
C SER A 265 -15.65 2.46 16.39
N PHE A 266 -15.43 3.77 16.48
CA PHE A 266 -14.57 4.39 17.47
C PHE A 266 -15.25 4.50 18.85
N PRO A 267 -14.66 3.90 19.91
CA PRO A 267 -15.24 3.92 21.25
C PRO A 267 -15.53 5.34 21.77
N GLY A 268 -16.79 5.58 22.14
CA GLY A 268 -17.28 6.86 22.66
C GLY A 268 -17.82 7.83 21.59
N ALA A 269 -17.64 7.54 20.29
CA ALA A 269 -18.27 8.28 19.20
C ALA A 269 -19.27 7.39 18.44
N PHE A 270 -18.83 6.22 17.98
CA PHE A 270 -19.64 5.27 17.22
C PHE A 270 -19.82 3.96 18.00
N PRO A 271 -20.99 3.31 17.90
CA PRO A 271 -21.19 2.02 18.54
C PRO A 271 -20.32 0.94 17.88
N PRO A 272 -19.93 -0.10 18.62
CA PRO A 272 -19.30 -1.28 18.06
C PRO A 272 -20.13 -1.86 16.92
N PHE A 273 -19.44 -2.43 15.93
CA PHE A 273 -20.07 -3.04 14.76
C PHE A 273 -20.15 -4.55 14.91
N THR A 274 -21.21 -5.15 14.39
CA THR A 274 -21.34 -6.60 14.18
C THR A 274 -21.85 -6.83 12.78
N LEU A 275 -21.53 -7.98 12.17
CA LEU A 275 -22.05 -8.29 10.83
C LEU A 275 -23.60 -8.35 10.82
N ARG A 276 -24.20 -8.76 11.95
CA ARG A 276 -25.65 -8.74 12.18
C ARG A 276 -26.28 -7.35 12.10
N GLU A 277 -25.54 -6.28 12.40
CA GLU A 277 -26.00 -4.91 12.17
C GLU A 277 -26.23 -4.68 10.67
N LEU A 278 -25.23 -5.02 9.86
CA LEU A 278 -25.31 -4.85 8.41
C LEU A 278 -26.37 -5.76 7.79
N ASP A 279 -26.49 -7.01 8.25
CA ASP A 279 -27.54 -7.94 7.79
C ASP A 279 -28.94 -7.32 7.94
N ARG A 280 -29.23 -6.70 9.09
CA ARG A 280 -30.51 -6.00 9.33
C ARG A 280 -30.71 -4.79 8.44
N VAL A 281 -29.64 -4.01 8.21
CA VAL A 281 -29.69 -2.84 7.32
C VAL A 281 -29.97 -3.26 5.88
N LEU A 282 -29.28 -4.29 5.39
CA LEU A 282 -29.45 -4.82 4.04
C LEU A 282 -30.85 -5.40 3.85
N ASP A 283 -31.37 -6.15 4.82
CA ASP A 283 -32.73 -6.69 4.80
C ASP A 283 -33.78 -5.57 4.72
N LYS A 284 -33.65 -4.52 5.54
CA LYS A 284 -34.52 -3.33 5.48
C LYS A 284 -34.44 -2.60 4.14
N ARG A 285 -33.26 -2.55 3.50
CA ARG A 285 -33.08 -1.95 2.16
C ARG A 285 -33.48 -2.90 1.02
N GLY A 286 -33.80 -4.16 1.29
CA GLY A 286 -34.08 -5.16 0.26
C GLY A 286 -32.87 -5.53 -0.60
N ILE A 287 -31.66 -5.42 -0.05
CA ILE A 287 -30.39 -5.71 -0.76
C ILE A 287 -29.95 -7.13 -0.39
N ALA A 288 -29.81 -8.00 -1.39
CA ALA A 288 -29.23 -9.33 -1.19
C ALA A 288 -27.70 -9.26 -1.09
N TRP A 289 -27.10 -10.11 -0.24
CA TRP A 289 -25.65 -10.26 -0.13
C TRP A 289 -25.19 -11.70 -0.39
N PRO A 290 -25.13 -12.15 -1.66
CA PRO A 290 -24.70 -13.51 -2.00
C PRO A 290 -23.26 -13.82 -1.58
N GLY A 291 -22.38 -12.79 -1.52
CA GLY A 291 -20.98 -12.91 -1.14
C GLY A 291 -20.71 -13.08 0.35
N ARG A 292 -21.74 -12.95 1.21
CA ARG A 292 -21.60 -12.89 2.68
C ARG A 292 -20.76 -14.00 3.29
N ASP A 293 -21.04 -15.26 2.96
CA ASP A 293 -20.31 -16.38 3.55
C ASP A 293 -18.86 -16.46 3.04
N GLY A 294 -18.62 -16.01 1.80
CA GLY A 294 -17.28 -15.84 1.24
C GLY A 294 -16.50 -14.76 2.00
N PHE A 295 -17.14 -13.62 2.28
CA PHE A 295 -16.58 -12.55 3.09
C PHE A 295 -16.20 -13.04 4.48
N ILE A 296 -17.09 -13.74 5.18
CA ILE A 296 -16.82 -14.27 6.54
C ILE A 296 -15.60 -15.19 6.51
N ARG A 297 -15.56 -16.16 5.59
CA ARG A 297 -14.44 -17.11 5.49
C ARG A 297 -13.11 -16.42 5.16
N ALA A 298 -13.14 -15.39 4.32
CA ALA A 298 -11.93 -14.71 3.86
C ALA A 298 -11.40 -13.70 4.90
N GLN A 299 -12.30 -13.01 5.59
CA GLN A 299 -11.95 -11.83 6.38
C GLN A 299 -11.94 -12.07 7.90
N LEU A 300 -12.73 -13.03 8.38
CA LEU A 300 -12.90 -13.28 9.82
C LEU A 300 -12.28 -14.63 10.19
N PRO A 301 -11.37 -14.68 11.18
CA PRO A 301 -10.76 -15.94 11.63
C PRO A 301 -11.81 -16.98 12.04
N ALA A 302 -11.61 -18.21 11.61
CA ALA A 302 -12.34 -19.36 12.14
C ALA A 302 -11.71 -19.74 13.49
N GLY A 303 -12.42 -19.56 14.60
CA GLY A 303 -11.88 -19.89 15.92
C GLY A 303 -12.67 -19.24 17.05
N GLY A 304 -13.43 -20.07 17.77
CA GLY A 304 -14.32 -19.67 18.87
C GLY A 304 -15.58 -20.54 18.88
N GLU A 305 -16.30 -20.59 20.00
CA GLU A 305 -17.61 -21.26 20.08
C GLU A 305 -18.73 -20.41 19.45
N ALA A 306 -18.48 -19.13 19.19
CA ALA A 306 -19.45 -18.18 18.64
C ALA A 306 -19.36 -18.05 17.10
N ASP A 307 -20.50 -17.73 16.47
CA ASP A 307 -20.59 -17.43 15.04
C ASP A 307 -19.70 -16.21 14.72
N PRO A 308 -18.79 -16.28 13.72
CA PRO A 308 -17.99 -15.13 13.29
C PRO A 308 -18.80 -13.87 12.99
N ALA A 309 -20.07 -13.99 12.57
CA ALA A 309 -20.95 -12.86 12.32
C ALA A 309 -21.34 -12.07 13.59
N ASP A 310 -21.23 -12.70 14.77
CA ASP A 310 -21.54 -12.10 16.07
C ASP A 310 -20.31 -11.42 16.70
N ARG A 311 -19.16 -11.45 16.03
CA ARG A 311 -17.95 -10.76 16.48
C ARG A 311 -18.18 -9.26 16.58
N VAL A 312 -17.76 -8.70 17.71
CA VAL A 312 -17.86 -7.27 17.99
C VAL A 312 -16.58 -6.59 17.52
N LEU A 313 -16.69 -5.82 16.45
CA LEU A 313 -15.59 -5.08 15.84
C LEU A 313 -15.61 -3.62 16.28
N ILE A 314 -14.44 -3.11 16.66
CA ILE A 314 -14.20 -1.71 16.97
C ILE A 314 -13.10 -1.14 16.06
N ASP A 315 -12.90 0.18 16.12
CA ASP A 315 -11.92 0.90 15.32
C ASP A 315 -10.49 0.32 15.44
N GLY A 316 -9.82 0.17 14.29
CA GLY A 316 -8.44 -0.33 14.20
C GLY A 316 -7.41 0.57 14.87
N SER A 317 -7.66 1.88 14.98
CA SER A 317 -6.80 2.85 15.68
C SER A 317 -6.63 2.60 17.18
N VAL A 318 -7.50 1.78 17.78
CA VAL A 318 -7.37 1.37 19.19
C VAL A 318 -6.08 0.57 19.42
N LEU A 319 -5.68 -0.23 18.43
CA LEU A 319 -4.50 -1.09 18.48
C LEU A 319 -3.40 -0.73 17.49
N ALA A 320 -3.78 -0.38 16.26
CA ALA A 320 -2.88 -0.12 15.15
C ALA A 320 -3.41 1.01 14.27
N ASN A 321 -2.86 2.21 14.44
CA ASN A 321 -3.27 3.42 13.70
C ASN A 321 -3.06 3.34 12.17
N ALA A 322 -2.27 2.39 11.66
CA ALA A 322 -2.31 1.96 10.26
C ALA A 322 -1.56 0.61 10.02
N PRO A 323 -1.99 -0.20 9.04
CA PRO A 323 -1.36 -1.49 8.76
C PRO A 323 -0.13 -1.35 7.85
N PHE A 324 0.98 -0.81 8.37
CA PHE A 324 2.25 -0.69 7.63
C PHE A 324 2.80 -2.06 7.23
N ARG A 325 2.80 -3.05 8.14
CA ARG A 325 3.35 -4.39 7.90
C ARG A 325 2.65 -5.11 6.71
N PRO A 326 1.32 -5.18 6.63
CA PRO A 326 0.63 -5.72 5.46
C PRO A 326 0.95 -4.99 4.15
N ALA A 327 1.02 -3.66 4.16
CA ALA A 327 1.40 -2.89 2.97
C ALA A 327 2.84 -3.22 2.50
N ILE A 328 3.79 -3.36 3.44
CA ILE A 328 5.17 -3.79 3.13
C ILE A 328 5.20 -5.22 2.59
N ALA A 329 4.40 -6.13 3.15
CA ALA A 329 4.31 -7.50 2.65
C ALA A 329 3.75 -7.56 1.23
N ALA A 330 2.74 -6.73 0.92
CA ALA A 330 2.15 -6.65 -0.41
C ALA A 330 3.13 -6.15 -1.48
N LEU A 331 4.10 -5.30 -1.11
CA LEU A 331 5.16 -4.85 -2.05
C LEU A 331 5.98 -6.03 -2.59
N LYS A 332 6.19 -7.08 -1.78
CA LYS A 332 7.01 -8.25 -2.16
C LYS A 332 6.42 -9.04 -3.32
N GLN A 333 5.10 -8.99 -3.49
CA GLN A 333 4.35 -9.78 -4.47
C GLN A 333 4.01 -9.00 -5.74
N ARG A 334 4.72 -7.91 -6.03
CA ARG A 334 4.41 -7.04 -7.18
C ARG A 334 5.39 -7.26 -8.34
N PRO A 335 5.03 -8.07 -9.34
CA PRO A 335 5.81 -8.18 -10.55
C PRO A 335 5.88 -6.86 -11.32
N ALA A 336 7.10 -6.40 -11.60
CA ALA A 336 7.38 -5.23 -12.42
C ALA A 336 7.59 -5.64 -13.88
N ARG A 337 6.81 -5.09 -14.82
CA ARG A 337 7.06 -5.20 -16.26
C ARG A 337 7.83 -4.00 -16.82
N ARG A 338 8.19 -3.03 -15.97
CA ARG A 338 8.86 -1.76 -16.32
C ARG A 338 9.74 -1.32 -15.16
N GLU A 339 10.53 -0.27 -15.36
CA GLU A 339 11.27 0.36 -14.27
C GLU A 339 10.27 0.98 -13.28
N ILE A 340 10.51 0.78 -11.98
CA ILE A 340 9.63 1.29 -10.92
C ILE A 340 10.40 2.21 -9.97
N ASP A 341 9.81 3.36 -9.63
CA ASP A 341 10.13 4.13 -8.43
C ASP A 341 9.01 3.88 -7.40
N ARG A 342 9.31 3.13 -6.33
CA ARG A 342 8.35 2.78 -5.27
C ARG A 342 8.37 3.84 -4.16
N ARG A 343 7.23 4.50 -3.94
CA ARG A 343 7.02 5.44 -2.84
C ARG A 343 6.06 4.90 -1.81
N PHE A 344 6.52 4.83 -0.57
CA PHE A 344 5.69 4.60 0.59
C PHE A 344 5.24 5.95 1.12
N ILE A 345 3.98 6.32 0.89
CA ILE A 345 3.45 7.64 1.22
C ILE A 345 2.51 7.49 2.41
N TYR A 346 2.79 8.15 3.53
CA TYR A 346 1.83 8.21 4.63
C TYR A 346 1.30 9.64 4.83
N ILE A 347 -0.01 9.73 5.02
CA ILE A 347 -0.69 10.97 5.37
C ILE A 347 -0.58 11.11 6.89
N ASP A 348 -0.20 12.28 7.39
CA ASP A 348 -0.21 12.57 8.83
C ASP A 348 -0.80 13.97 9.06
N PRO A 349 -2.09 14.09 9.40
CA PRO A 349 -2.73 15.38 9.54
C PRO A 349 -2.26 16.19 10.76
N LYS A 350 -1.58 15.57 11.75
CA LYS A 350 -1.23 16.24 13.01
C LYS A 350 0.13 15.78 13.57
N PRO A 351 1.23 15.91 12.81
CA PRO A 351 2.54 15.43 13.26
C PRO A 351 3.03 16.13 14.53
N ASP A 352 2.63 17.39 14.72
CA ASP A 352 3.09 18.24 15.83
C ASP A 352 2.29 18.02 17.13
N TYR A 353 1.19 17.27 17.07
CA TYR A 353 0.37 16.93 18.22
C TYR A 353 0.53 15.45 18.54
N ARG A 354 1.05 15.10 19.73
CA ARG A 354 0.98 13.72 20.22
C ARG A 354 -0.48 13.30 20.22
N SER A 355 -0.84 12.33 19.37
CA SER A 355 -2.14 11.69 19.40
C SER A 355 -2.26 10.93 20.73
N ILE A 356 -2.76 11.64 21.74
CA ILE A 356 -3.03 11.14 23.10
C ILE A 356 -1.73 10.85 23.88
N SER A 357 -1.20 11.87 24.56
CA SER A 357 -0.19 11.68 25.61
C SER A 357 -0.88 11.24 26.90
N PHE A 358 -0.85 9.94 27.21
CA PHE A 358 -1.03 9.48 28.59
C PHE A 358 0.28 9.76 29.35
N GLY A 359 0.44 10.99 29.84
CA GLY A 359 1.40 11.21 30.91
C GLY A 359 0.97 10.38 32.13
N LYS A 360 1.92 9.79 32.84
CA LYS A 360 1.65 9.25 34.18
C LYS A 360 0.93 10.35 34.99
N PRO A 361 -0.13 10.04 35.76
CA PRO A 361 -0.74 11.04 36.61
C PRO A 361 0.32 11.51 37.62
N GLY A 362 0.90 12.69 37.40
CA GLY A 362 1.84 13.30 38.33
C GLY A 362 3.06 14.04 37.77
N GLU A 363 3.41 13.95 36.48
CA GLU A 363 4.55 14.74 35.96
C GLU A 363 4.10 16.12 35.46
N THR A 364 4.17 17.09 36.38
CA THR A 364 4.00 18.51 36.12
C THR A 364 5.20 19.08 35.36
N ALA A 365 4.97 19.69 34.19
CA ALA A 365 5.81 20.78 33.74
C ALA A 365 5.50 22.00 34.64
N GLU A 366 6.53 22.68 35.13
CA GLU A 366 6.38 23.85 36.00
C GLU A 366 5.47 24.90 35.35
N GLY A 367 4.34 25.19 35.99
CA GLY A 367 3.52 26.38 35.73
C GLY A 367 2.11 26.17 35.18
N ASP A 368 1.70 24.97 34.76
CA ASP A 368 0.36 24.73 34.20
C ASP A 368 -0.50 23.83 35.11
N ALA A 369 -1.75 24.22 35.34
CA ALA A 369 -2.68 23.46 36.19
C ALA A 369 -2.93 22.05 35.60
N PRO A 370 -3.05 20.99 36.44
CA PRO A 370 -3.27 19.64 35.95
C PRO A 370 -4.58 19.57 35.15
N ARG A 371 -4.47 19.40 33.82
CA ARG A 371 -5.61 19.18 32.94
C ARG A 371 -6.13 17.77 33.18
N LEU A 372 -7.33 17.66 33.74
CA LEU A 372 -8.08 16.40 33.80
C LEU A 372 -8.17 15.78 32.39
N PRO A 373 -7.94 14.47 32.23
CA PRO A 373 -8.10 13.81 30.93
C PRO A 373 -9.53 14.00 30.41
N GLY A 374 -9.66 14.25 29.11
CA GLY A 374 -10.98 14.33 28.46
C GLY A 374 -11.71 12.97 28.48
N PHE A 375 -13.02 13.00 28.26
CA PHE A 375 -13.90 11.81 28.25
C PHE A 375 -13.42 10.67 27.35
N LEU A 376 -12.99 10.97 26.12
CA LEU A 376 -12.47 9.98 25.17
C LEU A 376 -11.16 9.32 25.66
N PRO A 377 -10.13 10.09 26.10
CA PRO A 377 -8.99 9.52 26.82
C PRO A 377 -9.36 8.67 28.04
N THR A 378 -10.43 9.00 28.77
CA THR A 378 -10.88 8.21 29.93
C THR A 378 -11.51 6.87 29.52
N ILE A 379 -12.36 6.84 28.48
CA ILE A 379 -12.91 5.59 27.92
C ILE A 379 -11.78 4.72 27.35
N LEU A 380 -10.90 5.31 26.55
CA LEU A 380 -9.73 4.61 26.02
C LEU A 380 -8.79 4.14 27.14
N GLY A 381 -8.67 4.90 28.22
CA GLY A 381 -7.89 4.51 29.41
C GLY A 381 -8.55 3.38 30.21
N ALA A 382 -9.88 3.30 30.24
CA ALA A 382 -10.61 2.20 30.88
C ALA A 382 -10.47 0.88 30.11
N MET A 383 -10.24 0.92 28.79
CA MET A 383 -9.93 -0.23 27.94
C MET A 383 -8.46 -0.70 28.03
N SER A 384 -7.80 -0.49 29.18
CA SER A 384 -6.36 -0.73 29.40
C SER A 384 -5.92 -2.20 29.26
N GLU A 385 -6.85 -3.15 29.11
CA GLU A 385 -6.56 -4.57 28.96
C GLU A 385 -6.05 -4.95 27.57
N ILE A 386 -6.28 -4.12 26.53
CA ILE A 386 -5.86 -4.44 25.15
C ILE A 386 -4.43 -3.91 24.86
N PRO A 387 -3.45 -4.76 24.53
CA PRO A 387 -2.06 -4.35 24.31
C PRO A 387 -1.90 -3.47 23.06
N ARG A 388 -1.38 -2.24 23.20
CA ARG A 388 -1.19 -1.30 22.09
C ARG A 388 0.25 -1.28 21.59
N GLU A 389 0.47 -1.31 20.28
CA GLU A 389 1.77 -0.95 19.69
C GLU A 389 1.92 0.60 19.60
N GLN A 390 3.10 1.13 19.96
CA GLN A 390 3.56 2.49 19.62
C GLN A 390 4.70 2.39 18.56
N PRO A 391 5.22 3.50 18.00
CA PRO A 391 4.69 4.44 17.01
C PRO A 391 5.17 4.13 15.57
N ILE A 392 4.75 4.93 14.57
CA ILE A 392 5.21 4.90 13.15
C ILE A 392 6.71 4.67 12.98
N ARG A 393 7.50 5.19 13.92
CA ARG A 393 8.97 5.11 13.97
C ARG A 393 9.49 3.71 13.69
N ASP A 394 8.96 2.68 14.36
CA ASP A 394 9.49 1.32 14.24
C ASP A 394 9.26 0.74 12.84
N ASN A 395 8.14 1.09 12.21
CA ASN A 395 7.83 0.71 10.83
C ASN A 395 8.68 1.47 9.81
N VAL A 396 8.91 2.77 10.03
CA VAL A 396 9.78 3.60 9.18
C VAL A 396 11.23 3.15 9.30
N GLU A 397 11.73 2.89 10.51
CA GLU A 397 13.08 2.36 10.75
C GLU A 397 13.28 0.99 10.08
N ALA A 398 12.25 0.15 10.03
CA ALA A 398 12.29 -1.12 9.29
C ALA A 398 12.46 -0.91 7.78
N ILE A 399 11.68 -0.01 7.18
CA ILE A 399 11.79 0.31 5.73
C ILE A 399 13.14 0.98 5.43
N GLU A 400 13.59 1.93 6.25
CA GLU A 400 14.91 2.55 6.08
C GLU A 400 16.06 1.56 6.27
N GLY A 401 15.93 0.62 7.21
CA GLY A 401 16.85 -0.49 7.41
C GLY A 401 16.99 -1.35 6.15
N MET A 402 15.86 -1.69 5.55
CA MET A 402 15.79 -2.41 4.27
C MET A 402 16.45 -1.60 3.14
N SER A 403 16.10 -0.32 2.96
CA SER A 403 16.69 0.52 1.90
C SER A 403 18.20 0.73 2.06
N ARG A 404 18.70 0.83 3.31
CA ARG A 404 20.16 0.87 3.58
C ARG A 404 20.84 -0.46 3.20
N ARG A 405 20.18 -1.59 3.42
CA ARG A 405 20.68 -2.92 3.04
C ARG A 405 20.76 -3.07 1.53
N ILE A 406 19.74 -2.64 0.79
CA ILE A 406 19.72 -2.64 -0.68
C ILE A 406 20.88 -1.80 -1.24
N ARG A 407 21.09 -0.58 -0.72
CA ARG A 407 22.22 0.27 -1.16
C ARG A 407 23.59 -0.37 -0.89
N ARG A 408 23.78 -1.00 0.28
CA ARG A 408 25.03 -1.74 0.56
C ARG A 408 25.27 -2.87 -0.43
N MET A 409 24.22 -3.58 -0.81
CA MET A 409 24.31 -4.67 -1.78
C MET A 409 24.64 -4.16 -3.19
N GLN A 410 24.07 -3.02 -3.60
CA GLN A 410 24.45 -2.36 -4.87
C GLN A 410 25.96 -2.04 -4.90
N HIS A 411 26.52 -1.48 -3.81
CA HIS A 411 27.97 -1.25 -3.74
C HIS A 411 28.80 -2.54 -3.83
N ILE A 412 28.34 -3.65 -3.26
CA ILE A 412 29.02 -4.95 -3.37
C ILE A 412 29.00 -5.44 -4.82
N LEU A 413 27.86 -5.37 -5.49
CA LEU A 413 27.73 -5.74 -6.90
C LEU A 413 28.68 -4.93 -7.78
N ASP A 414 28.78 -3.63 -7.53
CA ASP A 414 29.65 -2.72 -8.26
C ASP A 414 31.13 -3.05 -8.07
N ALA A 415 31.53 -3.36 -6.84
CA ALA A 415 32.90 -3.76 -6.51
C ALA A 415 33.29 -5.10 -7.15
N MET A 416 32.34 -6.04 -7.27
CA MET A 416 32.59 -7.36 -7.87
C MET A 416 32.63 -7.34 -9.40
N LYS A 417 32.16 -6.25 -10.03
CA LYS A 417 31.87 -6.24 -11.46
C LYS A 417 33.07 -6.58 -12.34
N VAL A 418 34.19 -5.93 -12.08
CA VAL A 418 35.43 -6.13 -12.85
C VAL A 418 35.87 -7.59 -12.80
N GLU A 419 35.90 -8.17 -11.60
CA GLU A 419 36.32 -9.57 -11.42
C GLU A 419 35.36 -10.54 -12.13
N VAL A 420 34.05 -10.35 -11.99
CA VAL A 420 33.05 -11.21 -12.65
C VAL A 420 33.16 -11.10 -14.17
N GLU A 421 33.30 -9.90 -14.72
CA GLU A 421 33.49 -9.69 -16.15
C GLU A 421 34.76 -10.37 -16.67
N GLU A 422 35.88 -10.28 -15.94
CA GLU A 422 37.12 -11.01 -16.27
C GLU A 422 36.91 -12.53 -16.25
N GLN A 423 36.16 -13.06 -15.30
CA GLN A 423 35.89 -14.50 -15.25
C GLN A 423 35.00 -15.00 -16.38
N VAL A 424 33.93 -14.26 -16.69
CA VAL A 424 33.07 -14.55 -17.83
C VAL A 424 33.88 -14.42 -19.12
N ALA A 425 34.68 -13.37 -19.26
CA ALA A 425 35.57 -13.21 -20.39
C ALA A 425 36.58 -14.37 -20.48
N ALA A 426 37.17 -14.87 -19.40
CA ALA A 426 38.09 -16.01 -19.44
C ALA A 426 37.39 -17.32 -19.85
N LEU A 427 36.14 -17.52 -19.41
CA LEU A 427 35.34 -18.71 -19.74
C LEU A 427 34.99 -18.84 -21.22
N PHE A 428 34.86 -17.70 -21.90
CA PHE A 428 34.31 -17.60 -23.25
C PHE A 428 35.25 -16.89 -24.25
N GLY A 429 36.33 -16.26 -23.78
CA GLY A 429 37.20 -15.30 -24.49
C GLY A 429 38.23 -15.88 -25.46
N THR A 430 38.36 -17.20 -25.55
CA THR A 430 39.04 -17.87 -26.67
C THR A 430 38.09 -18.20 -27.81
N THR A 431 36.78 -17.97 -27.64
CA THR A 431 35.76 -18.19 -28.67
C THR A 431 35.57 -16.89 -29.44
N PHE A 432 36.02 -16.82 -30.70
CA PHE A 432 35.88 -15.72 -31.66
C PHE A 432 34.43 -15.21 -31.92
N PHE A 433 33.46 -15.60 -31.09
CA PHE A 433 32.02 -15.55 -31.36
C PHE A 433 31.16 -15.10 -30.17
N LEU A 434 31.74 -14.59 -29.08
CA LEU A 434 30.96 -14.01 -27.97
C LEU A 434 29.98 -12.94 -28.49
N ASP A 435 30.31 -12.26 -29.58
CA ASP A 435 29.51 -11.18 -30.15
C ASP A 435 28.35 -11.65 -31.05
N THR A 436 28.09 -12.96 -31.17
CA THR A 436 26.97 -13.51 -31.98
C THR A 436 26.15 -14.54 -31.18
N PRO A 437 25.27 -14.06 -30.28
CA PRO A 437 24.39 -14.95 -29.55
C PRO A 437 23.38 -15.59 -30.51
N THR A 438 23.25 -16.91 -30.44
CA THR A 438 22.09 -17.64 -30.97
C THR A 438 21.43 -18.35 -29.79
N THR A 439 20.14 -18.69 -29.88
CA THR A 439 19.40 -19.35 -28.80
C THR A 439 20.16 -20.57 -28.24
N ALA A 440 20.67 -21.43 -29.12
CA ALA A 440 21.41 -22.63 -28.73
C ALA A 440 22.75 -22.30 -28.03
N ARG A 441 23.47 -21.27 -28.49
CA ARG A 441 24.72 -20.83 -27.86
C ARG A 441 24.46 -20.20 -26.50
N LEU A 442 23.43 -19.36 -26.40
CA LEU A 442 23.07 -18.68 -25.17
C LEU A 442 22.72 -19.70 -24.07
N ALA A 443 21.88 -20.69 -24.38
CA ALA A 443 21.56 -21.79 -23.47
C ALA A 443 22.83 -22.53 -22.98
N LYS A 444 23.75 -22.86 -23.90
CA LYS A 444 25.02 -23.53 -23.56
C LYS A 444 25.93 -22.64 -22.71
N TRP A 445 26.01 -21.35 -23.02
CA TRP A 445 26.81 -20.40 -22.25
C TRP A 445 26.25 -20.19 -20.84
N ARG A 446 24.93 -20.08 -20.67
CA ARG A 446 24.29 -20.00 -19.35
C ARG A 446 24.61 -21.20 -18.50
N ALA A 447 24.46 -22.41 -19.06
CA ALA A 447 24.75 -23.65 -18.35
C ALA A 447 26.22 -23.69 -17.87
N LYS A 448 27.16 -23.36 -18.76
CA LYS A 448 28.59 -23.29 -18.42
C LYS A 448 28.92 -22.21 -17.38
N ALA A 449 28.32 -21.03 -17.49
CA ALA A 449 28.54 -19.94 -16.55
C ALA A 449 28.03 -20.29 -15.14
N GLN A 450 26.88 -20.95 -15.06
CA GLN A 450 26.30 -21.38 -13.79
C GLN A 450 27.11 -22.49 -13.12
N GLU A 451 27.59 -23.46 -13.90
CA GLU A 451 28.51 -24.50 -13.42
C GLU A 451 29.80 -23.87 -12.87
N GLN A 452 30.43 -22.97 -13.64
CA GLN A 452 31.66 -22.32 -13.20
C GLN A 452 31.46 -21.46 -11.94
N ALA A 453 30.36 -20.71 -11.86
CA ALA A 453 30.08 -19.90 -10.69
C ALA A 453 29.93 -20.77 -9.44
N ALA A 454 29.26 -21.91 -9.56
CA ALA A 454 29.08 -22.87 -8.47
C ALA A 454 30.41 -23.52 -8.04
N GLU A 455 31.27 -23.90 -8.98
CA GLU A 455 32.59 -24.47 -8.67
C GLU A 455 33.50 -23.45 -7.99
N ARG A 456 33.55 -22.21 -8.50
CA ARG A 456 34.44 -21.16 -7.99
C ARG A 456 34.01 -20.58 -6.66
N ALA A 457 32.72 -20.59 -6.37
CA ALA A 457 32.22 -20.23 -5.06
C ALA A 457 32.76 -21.17 -3.97
N GLY A 458 33.20 -22.38 -4.33
CA GLY A 458 33.77 -23.35 -3.41
C GLY A 458 32.83 -23.60 -2.22
N PHE A 459 33.35 -23.42 -1.00
CA PHE A 459 32.57 -23.64 0.22
C PHE A 459 31.35 -22.70 0.35
N ALA A 460 31.37 -21.52 -0.28
CA ALA A 460 30.26 -20.56 -0.22
C ALA A 460 29.03 -21.02 -1.04
N PHE A 461 29.19 -22.00 -1.93
CA PHE A 461 28.09 -22.52 -2.72
C PHE A 461 27.05 -23.26 -1.88
N SER A 462 27.48 -24.08 -0.90
CA SER A 462 26.54 -24.90 -0.11
C SER A 462 25.52 -24.05 0.66
N PRO A 463 25.92 -23.02 1.42
CA PRO A 463 24.97 -22.13 2.09
C PRO A 463 24.03 -21.42 1.10
N TYR A 464 24.56 -20.95 -0.03
CA TYR A 464 23.76 -20.34 -1.09
C TYR A 464 22.71 -21.30 -1.65
N GLY A 465 23.08 -22.53 -1.99
CA GLY A 465 22.14 -23.50 -2.54
C GLY A 465 21.09 -23.95 -1.51
N HIS A 466 21.43 -24.03 -0.21
CA HIS A 466 20.43 -24.26 0.85
C HIS A 466 19.41 -23.12 0.97
N LEU A 467 19.87 -21.86 0.85
CA LEU A 467 18.96 -20.71 0.84
C LEU A 467 18.01 -20.76 -0.36
N LYS A 468 18.51 -21.12 -1.54
CA LYS A 468 17.68 -21.31 -2.73
C LYS A 468 16.65 -22.41 -2.54
N LEU A 469 17.11 -23.58 -2.07
CA LEU A 469 16.22 -24.69 -1.77
C LEU A 469 15.10 -24.27 -0.82
N SER A 470 15.45 -23.61 0.29
CA SER A 470 14.49 -23.11 1.26
C SER A 470 13.47 -22.16 0.63
N ALA A 471 13.92 -21.16 -0.14
CA ALA A 471 13.01 -20.23 -0.81
C ALA A 471 12.05 -20.94 -1.78
N MET A 472 12.52 -21.92 -2.56
CA MET A 472 11.65 -22.68 -3.47
C MET A 472 10.66 -23.57 -2.72
N VAL A 473 11.06 -24.20 -1.61
CA VAL A 473 10.13 -25.03 -0.82
C VAL A 473 9.05 -24.18 -0.17
N GLU A 474 9.39 -23.01 0.38
CA GLU A 474 8.38 -22.10 0.94
C GLU A 474 7.45 -21.53 -0.14
N ASP A 475 7.95 -21.27 -1.36
CA ASP A 475 7.11 -20.92 -2.52
C ASP A 475 6.14 -22.04 -2.88
N LEU A 476 6.62 -23.28 -2.97
CA LEU A 476 5.78 -24.46 -3.21
C LEU A 476 4.70 -24.63 -2.13
N VAL A 477 5.07 -24.51 -0.85
CA VAL A 477 4.12 -24.51 0.27
C VAL A 477 3.05 -23.44 0.06
N GLY A 478 3.46 -22.23 -0.29
CA GLY A 478 2.55 -21.12 -0.55
C GLY A 478 1.56 -21.41 -1.68
N ILE A 479 2.01 -22.03 -2.77
CA ILE A 479 1.13 -22.42 -3.90
C ILE A 479 0.14 -23.49 -3.47
N VAL A 480 0.59 -24.54 -2.78
CA VAL A 480 -0.29 -25.61 -2.30
C VAL A 480 -1.30 -25.06 -1.30
N ASP A 481 -0.90 -24.17 -0.39
CA ASP A 481 -1.80 -23.51 0.56
C ASP A 481 -2.86 -22.64 -0.15
N ARG A 482 -2.55 -22.05 -1.31
CA ARG A 482 -3.52 -21.27 -2.08
C ARG A 482 -4.49 -22.17 -2.87
N LEU A 483 -3.99 -23.26 -3.47
CA LEU A 483 -4.78 -24.18 -4.29
C LEU A 483 -5.63 -25.15 -3.47
N ALA A 484 -5.13 -25.56 -2.30
CA ALA A 484 -5.81 -26.43 -1.35
C ALA A 484 -5.74 -25.82 0.05
N PRO A 485 -6.60 -24.83 0.39
CA PRO A 485 -6.53 -24.11 1.67
C PRO A 485 -6.45 -25.05 2.89
N PRO A 486 -5.50 -24.82 3.82
CA PRO A 486 -5.37 -25.68 4.99
C PRO A 486 -6.55 -25.47 5.95
N GLU A 487 -6.99 -26.54 6.60
CA GLU A 487 -8.08 -26.53 7.60
C GLU A 487 -7.70 -25.86 8.94
N GLY A 488 -6.46 -25.37 9.04
CA GLY A 488 -5.93 -24.68 10.22
C GLY A 488 -4.39 -24.76 10.30
N ASP A 489 -3.83 -24.14 11.32
CA ASP A 489 -2.37 -24.03 11.50
C ASP A 489 -1.64 -25.38 11.57
N ILE A 490 -2.27 -26.39 12.16
CA ILE A 490 -1.69 -27.72 12.29
C ILE A 490 -1.58 -28.40 10.92
N HIS A 491 -2.65 -28.34 10.12
CA HIS A 491 -2.64 -28.89 8.76
C HIS A 491 -1.56 -28.17 7.93
N ARG A 492 -1.51 -26.83 7.99
CA ARG A 492 -0.48 -26.04 7.31
C ARG A 492 0.95 -26.44 7.68
N ARG A 493 1.25 -26.59 8.98
CA ARG A 493 2.57 -27.00 9.46
C ARG A 493 2.92 -28.43 9.02
N ASN A 494 1.98 -29.37 9.13
CA ASN A 494 2.20 -30.76 8.72
C ASN A 494 2.47 -30.86 7.22
N ARG A 495 1.70 -30.14 6.40
CA ARG A 495 1.92 -30.06 4.95
C ARG A 495 3.28 -29.47 4.60
N ARG A 496 3.66 -28.36 5.24
CA ARG A 496 5.00 -27.79 5.11
C ARG A 496 6.08 -28.81 5.45
N GLN A 497 5.91 -29.54 6.55
CA GLN A 497 6.85 -30.58 6.96
C GLN A 497 6.92 -31.74 5.95
N GLN A 498 5.78 -32.18 5.41
CA GLN A 498 5.72 -33.22 4.38
C GLN A 498 6.44 -32.82 3.09
N LEU A 499 6.27 -31.58 2.63
CA LEU A 499 7.01 -31.04 1.48
C LEU A 499 8.52 -31.03 1.75
N TRP A 500 8.93 -30.61 2.94
CA TRP A 500 10.33 -30.68 3.34
C TRP A 500 10.83 -32.13 3.39
N ASP A 501 10.08 -33.06 3.99
CA ASP A 501 10.46 -34.47 4.08
C ASP A 501 10.62 -35.12 2.70
N GLU A 502 9.72 -34.81 1.76
CA GLU A 502 9.80 -35.26 0.37
C GLU A 502 11.04 -34.71 -0.35
N VAL A 503 11.36 -33.43 -0.16
CA VAL A 503 12.59 -32.81 -0.69
C VAL A 503 13.84 -33.51 -0.15
N ARG A 504 13.85 -33.91 1.13
CA ARG A 504 14.95 -34.71 1.72
C ARG A 504 15.01 -36.11 1.12
N ALA A 505 13.86 -36.75 0.92
CA ALA A 505 13.77 -38.07 0.30
C ALA A 505 14.33 -38.08 -1.14
N ARG A 506 14.21 -36.96 -1.85
CA ARG A 506 14.84 -36.72 -3.17
C ARG A 506 16.36 -36.45 -3.11
N GLY A 507 16.99 -36.53 -1.94
CA GLY A 507 18.44 -36.39 -1.76
C GLY A 507 18.95 -34.94 -1.71
N LEU A 508 18.05 -33.95 -1.63
CA LEU A 508 18.39 -32.53 -1.70
C LEU A 508 19.01 -31.96 -0.41
N ASP A 509 19.13 -32.79 0.65
CA ASP A 509 19.91 -32.48 1.85
C ASP A 509 21.40 -32.26 1.55
N ARG A 510 21.90 -32.84 0.44
CA ARG A 510 23.27 -32.68 -0.04
C ARG A 510 23.29 -31.81 -1.30
N ILE A 511 23.22 -30.50 -1.07
CA ILE A 511 23.29 -29.47 -2.13
C ILE A 511 24.62 -29.54 -2.88
N SER A 512 25.72 -29.80 -2.17
CA SER A 512 27.07 -29.79 -2.74
C SER A 512 27.43 -31.12 -3.44
N GLY A 513 28.20 -31.03 -4.52
CA GLY A 513 28.74 -32.20 -5.22
C GLY A 513 29.71 -33.05 -4.39
N ARG A 514 30.10 -34.24 -4.90
CA ARG A 514 30.92 -35.25 -4.19
C ARG A 514 32.27 -34.76 -3.64
N ARG A 515 32.78 -33.60 -4.08
CA ARG A 515 34.04 -32.97 -3.60
C ARG A 515 33.83 -31.67 -2.83
N GLY A 516 32.59 -31.33 -2.45
CA GLY A 516 32.29 -30.06 -1.75
C GLY A 516 32.40 -28.82 -2.65
N ALA A 517 32.49 -29.01 -3.96
CA ALA A 517 32.50 -27.96 -4.97
C ALA A 517 31.33 -28.17 -5.95
N GLY A 518 30.67 -27.08 -6.33
CA GLY A 518 29.52 -27.11 -7.23
C GLY A 518 28.26 -27.77 -6.64
N ALA A 519 27.20 -27.80 -7.44
CA ALA A 519 25.92 -28.42 -7.08
C ALA A 519 25.91 -29.94 -7.36
N SER A 520 25.15 -30.70 -6.57
CA SER A 520 24.82 -32.09 -6.91
C SER A 520 23.87 -32.15 -8.13
N ASN A 521 23.89 -33.25 -8.88
CA ASN A 521 23.05 -33.42 -10.08
C ASN A 521 21.55 -33.31 -9.76
N ASP A 522 21.13 -33.83 -8.61
CA ASP A 522 19.75 -33.77 -8.14
C ASP A 522 19.35 -32.32 -7.82
N ALA A 523 20.23 -31.56 -7.15
CA ALA A 523 20.01 -30.13 -6.88
C ALA A 523 19.97 -29.30 -8.17
N VAL A 524 20.85 -29.57 -9.15
CA VAL A 524 20.81 -28.92 -10.46
C VAL A 524 19.47 -29.16 -11.15
N THR A 525 18.99 -30.40 -11.15
CA THR A 525 17.71 -30.77 -11.77
C THR A 525 16.56 -30.06 -11.08
N PHE A 526 16.53 -30.09 -9.75
CA PHE A 526 15.50 -29.42 -8.96
C PHE A 526 15.48 -27.90 -9.18
N PHE A 527 16.64 -27.24 -9.17
CA PHE A 527 16.75 -25.80 -9.43
C PHE A 527 16.32 -25.43 -10.86
N ARG A 528 16.68 -26.26 -11.84
CA ARG A 528 16.22 -26.05 -13.22
C ARG A 528 14.71 -26.13 -13.34
N THR A 529 14.05 -26.97 -12.54
CA THR A 529 12.60 -27.17 -12.60
C THR A 529 11.81 -26.15 -11.78
N HIS A 530 12.35 -25.70 -10.64
CA HIS A 530 11.57 -24.92 -9.65
C HIS A 530 12.03 -23.48 -9.41
N ASP A 531 13.28 -23.13 -9.77
CA ASP A 531 13.89 -21.85 -9.37
C ASP A 531 13.44 -20.67 -10.24
N LEU A 532 12.19 -20.26 -10.09
CA LEU A 532 11.62 -19.11 -10.78
C LEU A 532 12.31 -17.81 -10.37
N GLY A 533 12.57 -17.64 -9.07
CA GLY A 533 13.15 -16.41 -8.51
C GLY A 533 14.51 -16.07 -9.13
N PHE A 534 15.40 -17.05 -9.33
CA PHE A 534 16.68 -16.79 -10.00
C PHE A 534 16.53 -16.22 -11.41
N ARG A 535 15.54 -16.70 -12.19
CA ARG A 535 15.29 -16.23 -13.56
C ARG A 535 14.77 -14.79 -13.57
N VAL A 536 13.84 -14.50 -12.68
CA VAL A 536 13.29 -13.16 -12.47
C VAL A 536 14.39 -12.18 -12.07
N ARG A 537 15.19 -12.52 -11.05
CA ARG A 537 16.28 -11.64 -10.61
C ARG A 537 17.36 -11.42 -11.66
N ARG A 538 17.69 -12.45 -12.47
CA ARG A 538 18.65 -12.33 -13.59
C ARG A 538 18.18 -11.31 -14.63
N LEU A 539 16.92 -11.40 -15.06
CA LEU A 539 16.39 -10.49 -16.06
C LEU A 539 16.23 -9.06 -15.53
N ARG A 540 15.82 -8.92 -14.26
CA ARG A 540 15.80 -7.61 -13.60
C ARG A 540 17.20 -7.01 -13.45
N PHE A 541 18.21 -7.83 -13.16
CA PHE A 541 19.60 -7.40 -13.17
C PHE A 541 20.03 -6.94 -14.56
N LEU A 542 19.66 -7.68 -15.61
CA LEU A 542 19.98 -7.31 -16.99
C LEU A 542 19.33 -5.97 -17.40
N ALA A 543 18.06 -5.75 -17.03
CA ALA A 543 17.37 -4.48 -17.27
C ALA A 543 18.10 -3.30 -16.61
N ARG A 544 18.56 -3.47 -15.36
CA ARG A 544 19.34 -2.45 -14.65
C ARG A 544 20.70 -2.19 -15.29
N GLU A 545 21.39 -3.23 -15.77
CA GLU A 545 22.68 -3.04 -16.44
C GLU A 545 22.53 -2.35 -17.81
N LEU A 546 21.42 -2.58 -18.53
CA LEU A 546 21.10 -1.82 -19.73
C LEU A 546 20.98 -0.32 -19.43
N ASP A 547 20.31 0.04 -18.33
CA ASP A 547 20.18 1.43 -17.90
C ASP A 547 21.52 2.05 -17.51
N ARG A 548 22.25 1.34 -16.66
CA ARG A 548 23.42 1.89 -15.97
C ARG A 548 24.66 1.93 -16.83
N VAL A 549 24.82 0.97 -17.73
CA VAL A 549 26.08 0.77 -18.48
C VAL A 549 25.94 1.26 -19.91
N VAL A 550 24.79 1.03 -20.52
CA VAL A 550 24.59 1.34 -21.95
C VAL A 550 23.90 2.69 -22.09
N GLU A 551 22.75 2.90 -21.44
CA GLU A 551 21.99 4.14 -21.60
C GLU A 551 22.62 5.33 -20.87
N ALA A 552 23.20 5.13 -19.67
CA ALA A 552 23.82 6.21 -18.92
C ALA A 552 25.02 6.88 -19.63
N GLN A 553 25.59 6.24 -20.64
CA GLN A 553 26.72 6.76 -21.43
C GLN A 553 26.26 7.55 -22.67
N ARG A 554 24.94 7.69 -22.88
CA ARG A 554 24.37 8.27 -24.10
C ARG A 554 23.62 9.56 -23.81
N ASP A 555 23.95 10.61 -24.55
CA ASP A 555 23.26 11.90 -24.47
C ASP A 555 21.87 11.87 -25.12
N THR A 556 21.60 10.88 -25.99
CA THR A 556 20.34 10.76 -26.73
C THR A 556 19.84 9.31 -26.79
N ARG A 557 18.52 9.16 -26.97
CA ARG A 557 17.81 7.88 -27.03
C ARG A 557 18.30 7.00 -28.19
N ASP A 558 18.60 5.73 -27.90
CA ASP A 558 18.88 4.72 -28.92
C ASP A 558 17.70 3.75 -29.08
N PRO A 559 17.03 3.72 -30.24
CA PRO A 559 15.97 2.75 -30.54
C PRO A 559 16.36 1.29 -30.29
N ALA A 560 17.63 0.92 -30.43
CA ALA A 560 18.11 -0.43 -30.14
C ALA A 560 18.11 -0.75 -28.64
N CYS A 561 18.38 0.25 -27.78
CA CYS A 561 18.29 0.10 -26.32
C CYS A 561 16.84 -0.01 -25.87
N ASP A 562 15.92 0.78 -26.45
CA ASP A 562 14.49 0.64 -26.19
C ASP A 562 13.98 -0.75 -26.58
N ALA A 563 14.33 -1.23 -27.78
CA ALA A 563 13.93 -2.55 -28.26
C ALA A 563 14.50 -3.67 -27.36
N MET A 564 15.75 -3.55 -26.92
CA MET A 564 16.33 -4.50 -25.96
C MET A 564 15.60 -4.49 -24.62
N ARG A 565 15.22 -3.32 -24.12
CA ARG A 565 14.45 -3.18 -22.88
C ARG A 565 13.11 -3.89 -22.98
N ASP A 566 12.36 -3.62 -24.04
CA ASP A 566 11.06 -4.28 -24.30
C ASP A 566 11.26 -5.80 -24.35
N THR A 567 12.29 -6.26 -25.04
CA THR A 567 12.67 -7.69 -25.11
C THR A 567 12.95 -8.30 -23.73
N ILE A 568 13.68 -7.58 -22.85
CA ILE A 568 13.95 -8.05 -21.48
C ILE A 568 12.65 -8.18 -20.68
N TYR A 569 11.73 -7.22 -20.82
CA TYR A 569 10.46 -7.24 -20.10
C TYR A 569 9.47 -8.26 -20.66
N ASP A 570 9.48 -8.51 -21.97
CA ASP A 570 8.73 -9.61 -22.59
C ASP A 570 9.25 -10.96 -22.08
N ALA A 571 10.58 -11.14 -22.04
CA ALA A 571 11.20 -12.33 -21.46
C ALA A 571 10.88 -12.48 -19.96
N LEU A 572 10.81 -11.36 -19.23
CA LEU A 572 10.40 -11.37 -17.83
C LEU A 572 8.92 -11.76 -17.68
N GLY A 573 8.05 -11.27 -18.58
CA GLY A 573 6.64 -11.60 -18.64
C GLY A 573 6.37 -13.11 -18.70
N VAL A 574 7.18 -13.85 -19.48
CA VAL A 574 7.12 -15.32 -19.56
C VAL A 574 7.20 -15.98 -18.18
N TYR A 575 8.06 -15.49 -17.30
CA TYR A 575 8.23 -16.03 -15.94
C TYR A 575 7.17 -15.52 -14.97
N LEU A 576 6.86 -14.23 -15.01
CA LEU A 576 5.90 -13.61 -14.09
C LEU A 576 4.48 -14.15 -14.27
N GLU A 577 4.11 -14.54 -15.49
CA GLU A 577 2.82 -15.18 -15.74
C GLU A 577 2.69 -16.54 -15.05
N ARG A 578 3.80 -17.28 -14.90
CA ARG A 578 3.88 -18.59 -14.22
C ARG A 578 3.97 -18.50 -12.69
N GLU A 579 4.10 -17.29 -12.16
CA GLU A 579 4.07 -17.02 -10.73
C GLU A 579 2.64 -16.87 -10.20
N GLY A 580 1.75 -16.28 -11.01
CA GLY A 580 0.41 -15.88 -10.59
C GLY A 580 -0.57 -17.03 -10.40
N ASP A 581 -1.51 -16.85 -9.47
CA ASP A 581 -2.50 -17.86 -9.08
C ASP A 581 -3.37 -18.33 -10.27
N SER A 582 -3.70 -17.43 -11.20
CA SER A 582 -4.43 -17.75 -12.43
C SER A 582 -3.75 -18.79 -13.30
N TRP A 583 -2.42 -18.90 -13.24
CA TRP A 583 -1.67 -19.89 -14.01
C TRP A 583 -1.98 -21.31 -13.55
N PHE A 584 -2.27 -21.47 -12.27
CA PHE A 584 -2.54 -22.75 -11.62
C PHE A 584 -4.05 -23.02 -11.42
N ALA A 585 -4.93 -22.14 -11.89
CA ALA A 585 -6.38 -22.28 -11.69
C ALA A 585 -6.94 -23.62 -12.23
N ASP A 586 -6.38 -24.11 -13.34
CA ASP A 586 -6.78 -25.36 -13.99
C ASP A 586 -5.82 -26.53 -13.68
N LEU A 587 -5.07 -26.46 -12.58
CA LEU A 587 -4.16 -27.55 -12.20
C LEU A 587 -4.98 -28.77 -11.74
N ASP A 588 -4.99 -29.82 -12.55
CA ASP A 588 -5.71 -31.08 -12.28
C ASP A 588 -4.94 -31.93 -11.26
N ILE A 589 -5.15 -31.65 -9.97
CA ILE A 589 -4.56 -32.39 -8.85
C ILE A 589 -5.54 -32.45 -7.68
N SER A 590 -5.60 -33.61 -7.01
CA SER A 590 -6.44 -33.79 -5.82
C SER A 590 -5.90 -32.96 -4.64
N ALA A 591 -6.81 -32.38 -3.85
CA ALA A 591 -6.45 -31.70 -2.60
C ALA A 591 -5.71 -32.63 -1.62
N ASP A 592 -6.00 -33.93 -1.67
CA ASP A 592 -5.40 -34.98 -0.84
C ASP A 592 -4.14 -35.61 -1.45
N ALA A 593 -3.64 -35.07 -2.58
CA ALA A 593 -2.42 -35.57 -3.22
C ALA A 593 -1.21 -35.47 -2.27
N ASP A 594 -0.28 -36.43 -2.40
CA ASP A 594 0.94 -36.41 -1.60
C ASP A 594 1.89 -35.28 -2.01
N ALA A 595 2.87 -34.99 -1.16
CA ALA A 595 3.83 -33.91 -1.38
C ALA A 595 4.62 -34.06 -2.70
N GLY A 596 4.93 -35.29 -3.12
CA GLY A 596 5.66 -35.55 -4.36
C GLY A 596 4.82 -35.23 -5.59
N GLN A 597 3.56 -35.67 -5.59
CA GLN A 597 2.58 -35.35 -6.62
C GLN A 597 2.37 -33.84 -6.77
N TRP A 598 2.27 -33.11 -5.66
CA TRP A 598 2.17 -31.64 -5.68
C TRP A 598 3.40 -30.98 -6.30
N ILE A 599 4.60 -31.39 -5.88
CA ILE A 599 5.87 -30.86 -6.42
C ILE A 599 5.92 -31.08 -7.93
N ASP A 600 5.61 -32.29 -8.39
CA ASP A 600 5.73 -32.67 -9.80
C ASP A 600 4.63 -32.06 -10.68
N ALA A 601 3.41 -31.91 -10.18
CA ALA A 601 2.33 -31.23 -10.89
C ALA A 601 2.61 -29.73 -11.07
N ILE A 602 3.09 -29.06 -10.01
CA ILE A 602 3.49 -27.65 -10.08
C ILE A 602 4.66 -27.48 -11.06
N ALA A 603 5.66 -28.38 -11.02
CA ALA A 603 6.77 -28.41 -11.97
C ALA A 603 6.30 -28.52 -13.42
N ALA A 604 5.44 -29.49 -13.71
CA ALA A 604 4.92 -29.74 -15.04
C ALA A 604 4.11 -28.54 -15.57
N ARG A 605 3.28 -27.93 -14.72
CA ARG A 605 2.49 -26.76 -15.09
C ARG A 605 3.32 -25.50 -15.28
N ARG A 606 4.38 -25.30 -14.48
CA ARG A 606 5.30 -24.17 -14.64
C ARG A 606 6.12 -24.28 -15.93
N ASP A 607 6.59 -25.48 -16.27
CA ASP A 607 7.48 -25.74 -17.42
C ASP A 607 8.58 -24.67 -17.55
N LEU A 608 9.42 -24.54 -16.53
CA LEU A 608 10.49 -23.54 -16.52
C LEU A 608 11.56 -23.81 -17.59
N ILE A 609 11.66 -25.05 -18.09
CA ILE A 609 12.59 -25.42 -19.16
C ILE A 609 12.08 -24.86 -20.51
N GLY A 610 10.78 -25.01 -20.80
CA GLY A 610 10.17 -24.36 -21.96
C GLY A 610 10.21 -22.84 -21.86
N ALA A 611 9.96 -22.28 -20.67
CA ALA A 611 10.07 -20.85 -20.40
C ALA A 611 11.49 -20.31 -20.63
N ASP A 612 12.52 -21.06 -20.19
CA ASP A 612 13.92 -20.76 -20.43
C ASP A 612 14.23 -20.68 -21.93
N ALA A 613 13.71 -21.61 -22.73
CA ALA A 613 13.92 -21.62 -24.18
C ALA A 613 13.27 -20.42 -24.87
N ALA A 614 12.04 -20.06 -24.48
CA ALA A 614 11.35 -18.89 -25.00
C ALA A 614 12.08 -17.59 -24.63
N ALA A 615 12.51 -17.44 -23.37
CA ALA A 615 13.28 -16.29 -22.91
C ALA A 615 14.65 -16.21 -23.60
N ASP A 616 15.36 -17.32 -23.79
CA ASP A 616 16.64 -17.36 -24.49
C ASP A 616 16.50 -16.93 -25.95
N ALA A 617 15.37 -17.24 -26.61
CA ALA A 617 15.09 -16.77 -27.97
C ALA A 617 14.93 -15.25 -28.03
N LEU A 618 14.10 -14.68 -27.16
CA LEU A 618 13.90 -13.23 -27.05
C LEU A 618 15.23 -12.53 -26.76
N ILE A 619 15.95 -12.95 -25.71
CA ILE A 619 17.20 -12.30 -25.30
C ILE A 619 18.29 -12.42 -26.38
N ALA A 620 18.40 -13.55 -27.08
CA ALA A 620 19.37 -13.69 -28.17
C ALA A 620 19.07 -12.73 -29.34
N GLU A 621 17.78 -12.56 -29.69
CA GLU A 621 17.34 -11.62 -30.72
C GLU A 621 17.65 -10.18 -30.33
N GLY A 622 17.23 -9.75 -29.13
CA GLY A 622 17.46 -8.40 -28.63
C GLY A 622 18.95 -8.05 -28.52
N LEU A 623 19.77 -8.97 -28.00
CA LEU A 623 21.22 -8.79 -27.96
C LEU A 623 21.82 -8.70 -29.38
N GLY A 624 21.30 -9.47 -30.33
CA GLY A 624 21.73 -9.46 -31.72
C GLY A 624 21.57 -8.11 -32.41
N ALA A 625 20.54 -7.35 -32.04
CA ALA A 625 20.21 -6.04 -32.59
C ALA A 625 21.06 -4.89 -32.01
N LEU A 626 21.74 -5.10 -30.89
CA LEU A 626 22.58 -4.08 -30.26
C LEU A 626 23.94 -3.89 -30.97
N PRO A 627 24.53 -2.68 -30.87
CA PRO A 627 25.92 -2.45 -31.23
C PRO A 627 26.85 -3.43 -30.51
N ARG A 628 28.01 -3.70 -31.12
CA ARG A 628 28.94 -4.75 -30.65
C ARG A 628 29.35 -4.59 -29.18
N ASP A 629 29.69 -3.38 -28.76
CA ASP A 629 30.20 -3.11 -27.41
C ASP A 629 29.08 -3.22 -26.36
N ASP A 630 27.89 -2.71 -26.66
CA ASP A 630 26.71 -2.81 -25.78
C ASP A 630 26.23 -4.25 -25.63
N ARG A 631 26.15 -4.98 -26.75
CA ARG A 631 25.86 -6.41 -26.77
C ARG A 631 26.85 -7.17 -25.89
N ARG A 632 28.14 -6.85 -26.00
CA ARG A 632 29.19 -7.49 -25.19
C ARG A 632 28.99 -7.19 -23.70
N ALA A 633 28.74 -5.93 -23.34
CA ALA A 633 28.49 -5.54 -21.94
C ALA A 633 27.27 -6.29 -21.36
N LEU A 634 26.15 -6.33 -22.08
CA LEU A 634 24.95 -7.03 -21.62
C LEU A 634 25.10 -8.55 -21.61
N LEU A 635 25.86 -9.14 -22.53
CA LEU A 635 26.19 -10.56 -22.48
C LEU A 635 27.02 -10.90 -21.25
N LEU A 636 28.01 -10.08 -20.91
CA LEU A 636 28.82 -10.26 -19.70
C LEU A 636 27.94 -10.13 -18.44
N ALA A 637 27.03 -9.15 -18.39
CA ALA A 637 26.08 -9.01 -17.30
C ALA A 637 25.15 -10.24 -17.17
N TYR A 638 24.57 -10.70 -18.28
CA TYR A 638 23.64 -11.82 -18.31
C TYR A 638 24.30 -13.15 -17.91
N LEU A 639 25.49 -13.42 -18.43
CA LEU A 639 26.25 -14.64 -18.14
C LEU A 639 26.96 -14.57 -16.78
N GLY A 640 27.32 -13.36 -16.32
CA GLY A 640 27.95 -13.12 -15.01
C GLY A 640 26.97 -13.19 -13.84
N TYR A 641 25.66 -13.09 -14.10
CA TYR A 641 24.64 -13.09 -13.05
C TYR A 641 24.74 -14.20 -11.99
N PRO A 642 25.05 -15.47 -12.32
CA PRO A 642 25.23 -16.51 -11.30
C PRO A 642 26.26 -16.15 -10.22
N PHE A 643 27.34 -15.43 -10.57
CA PHE A 643 28.35 -14.98 -9.61
C PHE A 643 27.79 -13.92 -8.66
N TYR A 644 27.05 -12.95 -9.22
CA TYR A 644 26.39 -11.91 -8.44
C TYR A 644 25.32 -12.48 -7.50
N ASP A 645 24.49 -13.43 -7.97
CA ASP A 645 23.43 -14.05 -7.15
C ASP A 645 24.03 -14.87 -5.99
N ILE A 646 25.13 -15.61 -6.21
CA ILE A 646 25.84 -16.32 -5.14
C ILE A 646 26.33 -15.37 -4.03
N ALA A 647 26.85 -14.21 -4.41
CA ALA A 647 27.37 -13.24 -3.44
C ALA A 647 26.26 -12.46 -2.72
N THR A 648 25.16 -12.18 -3.40
CA THR A 648 24.13 -11.25 -2.90
C THR A 648 22.94 -11.94 -2.25
N LEU A 649 22.51 -13.11 -2.73
CA LEU A 649 21.33 -13.80 -2.19
C LEU A 649 21.47 -14.13 -0.68
N PRO A 650 22.63 -14.60 -0.18
CA PRO A 650 22.82 -14.81 1.27
C PRO A 650 22.69 -13.52 2.09
N LEU A 651 23.04 -12.38 1.49
CA LEU A 651 22.92 -11.07 2.11
C LEU A 651 21.51 -10.52 2.08
N LEU A 652 20.55 -11.18 1.42
CA LEU A 652 19.13 -10.78 1.37
C LEU A 652 18.25 -11.43 2.46
N GLN A 653 18.79 -12.36 3.27
CA GLN A 653 18.14 -13.02 4.43
C GLN A 653 16.63 -13.33 4.26
N GLY A 654 16.24 -13.94 3.13
CA GLY A 654 14.89 -14.48 2.97
C GLY A 654 13.77 -13.44 2.89
N GLU A 655 14.08 -12.16 2.68
CA GLU A 655 13.05 -11.13 2.63
C GLU A 655 12.21 -11.12 1.34
N GLY A 656 12.44 -12.06 0.41
CA GLY A 656 11.64 -12.22 -0.81
C GLY A 656 11.82 -11.10 -1.83
N PHE A 657 12.92 -10.35 -1.75
CA PHE A 657 13.16 -9.24 -2.66
C PHE A 657 13.75 -9.74 -3.98
N ASP A 658 12.90 -9.78 -4.99
CA ASP A 658 13.34 -9.83 -6.37
C ASP A 658 13.61 -8.41 -6.93
N GLU A 659 13.42 -7.36 -6.13
CA GLU A 659 13.57 -5.95 -6.50
C GLU A 659 14.73 -5.32 -5.72
N PHE A 660 15.70 -4.74 -6.45
CA PHE A 660 16.93 -4.14 -5.89
C PHE A 660 16.81 -2.61 -5.81
N ASP A 661 15.58 -2.09 -5.90
CA ASP A 661 15.32 -0.66 -5.89
C ASP A 661 14.91 -0.23 -4.48
N PRO A 662 15.58 0.79 -3.90
CA PRO A 662 15.27 1.23 -2.55
C PRO A 662 13.88 1.87 -2.52
N ILE A 663 13.06 1.46 -1.55
CA ILE A 663 11.78 2.09 -1.27
C ILE A 663 12.06 3.45 -0.62
N LYS A 664 11.50 4.51 -1.19
CA LYS A 664 11.54 5.86 -0.60
C LYS A 664 10.27 6.08 0.23
N ILE A 665 10.41 6.80 1.33
CA ILE A 665 9.30 7.11 2.25
C ILE A 665 9.02 8.59 2.15
N ASP A 666 7.76 8.95 1.91
CA ASP A 666 7.30 10.32 1.80
C ASP A 666 6.15 10.56 2.80
N ARG A 667 6.08 11.76 3.36
CA ARG A 667 4.99 12.20 4.23
C ARG A 667 4.19 13.32 3.57
N ILE A 668 2.88 13.29 3.76
CA ILE A 668 1.97 14.41 3.45
C ILE A 668 1.36 14.89 4.76
N SER A 669 1.79 16.06 5.22
CA SER A 669 1.25 16.73 6.41
C SER A 669 1.19 18.25 6.20
N PRO A 670 0.37 18.98 7.00
CA PRO A 670 0.39 20.45 7.00
C PRO A 670 1.77 21.05 7.30
N SER A 671 2.61 20.32 8.04
CA SER A 671 3.95 20.79 8.43
C SER A 671 4.98 20.60 7.31
N ASP A 672 4.68 19.75 6.32
CA ASP A 672 5.52 19.52 5.14
C ASP A 672 5.10 20.40 3.93
N ALA A 673 3.81 20.76 3.86
CA ALA A 673 3.21 21.47 2.74
C ALA A 673 3.26 23.00 2.91
N THR A 674 4.47 23.57 2.86
CA THR A 674 4.73 24.97 3.24
C THR A 674 4.66 25.96 2.08
N ALA A 675 4.26 25.54 0.87
CA ALA A 675 4.31 26.41 -0.32
C ALA A 675 3.38 27.63 -0.24
N ILE A 676 2.27 27.54 0.49
CA ILE A 676 1.32 28.65 0.70
C ILE A 676 1.54 29.29 2.07
N ARG A 677 1.54 28.49 3.13
CA ARG A 677 1.57 28.96 4.52
C ARG A 677 2.40 28.00 5.38
N SER A 678 2.98 28.51 6.47
CA SER A 678 3.67 27.71 7.49
C SER A 678 2.91 27.74 8.83
N GLY A 679 3.29 26.89 9.79
CA GLY A 679 2.63 26.80 11.10
C GLY A 679 1.85 25.51 11.37
N GLY A 680 1.89 24.56 10.43
CA GLY A 680 1.38 23.20 10.61
C GLY A 680 -0.13 23.15 10.83
N ALA A 681 -0.60 22.05 11.43
CA ALA A 681 -2.03 21.78 11.58
C ALA A 681 -2.78 22.90 12.34
N ALA A 682 -2.12 23.54 13.32
CA ALA A 682 -2.69 24.62 14.13
C ALA A 682 -3.10 25.86 13.31
N ALA A 683 -2.34 26.16 12.25
CA ALA A 683 -2.56 27.35 11.43
C ALA A 683 -3.64 27.16 10.36
N MET A 684 -3.87 25.92 9.93
CA MET A 684 -4.67 25.61 8.73
C MET A 684 -5.91 24.77 9.04
N LEU A 685 -5.83 23.82 9.96
CA LEU A 685 -6.89 22.85 10.20
C LEU A 685 -7.78 23.32 11.36
N LYS A 686 -9.09 23.37 11.11
CA LYS A 686 -10.10 23.68 12.13
C LYS A 686 -10.65 22.42 12.78
N GLY A 687 -10.57 21.29 12.08
CA GLY A 687 -10.97 20.00 12.61
C GLY A 687 -10.18 19.60 13.86
N ILE A 688 -8.95 20.07 14.08
CA ILE A 688 -8.16 19.74 15.28
C ILE A 688 -8.83 20.13 16.61
N GLU A 689 -9.79 21.06 16.58
CA GLU A 689 -10.63 21.42 17.73
C GLU A 689 -11.52 20.25 18.19
N PHE A 690 -12.08 20.32 19.41
CA PHE A 690 -12.98 19.29 19.97
C PHE A 690 -12.43 17.86 19.90
N ASN A 691 -11.17 17.64 20.30
CA ASN A 691 -10.46 16.36 20.21
C ASN A 691 -10.37 15.83 18.77
N SER A 692 -10.09 16.72 17.82
CA SER A 692 -10.04 16.47 16.39
C SER A 692 -11.41 16.34 15.69
N PHE A 693 -12.54 16.36 16.40
CA PHE A 693 -13.88 16.25 15.79
C PHE A 693 -14.49 17.57 15.30
N GLY A 694 -13.77 18.69 15.37
CA GLY A 694 -14.33 20.02 15.08
C GLY A 694 -15.06 20.12 13.73
N ALA A 695 -14.56 19.42 12.71
CA ALA A 695 -15.15 19.38 11.38
C ALA A 695 -16.59 18.84 11.38
N PHE A 696 -16.92 17.86 12.22
CA PHE A 696 -18.29 17.31 12.27
C PHE A 696 -19.32 18.31 12.84
N PHE A 697 -18.86 19.32 13.59
CA PHE A 697 -19.74 20.31 14.24
C PHE A 697 -20.01 21.56 13.40
N SER A 698 -19.29 21.80 12.29
CA SER A 698 -19.57 22.93 11.40
C SER A 698 -19.22 22.63 9.96
N ARG A 699 -20.14 22.94 9.04
CA ARG A 699 -19.88 22.87 7.59
C ARG A 699 -18.69 23.73 7.19
N ALA A 700 -18.53 24.91 7.76
CA ALA A 700 -17.40 25.79 7.47
C ALA A 700 -16.05 25.14 7.82
N TYR A 701 -16.00 24.35 8.89
CA TYR A 701 -14.80 23.63 9.28
C TYR A 701 -14.51 22.46 8.32
N ARG A 702 -15.55 21.77 7.83
CA ARG A 702 -15.38 20.71 6.81
C ARG A 702 -14.86 21.28 5.50
N GLU A 703 -15.47 22.35 5.01
CA GLU A 703 -15.04 23.01 3.78
C GLU A 703 -13.59 23.52 3.91
N ASN A 704 -13.21 24.09 5.05
CA ASN A 704 -11.83 24.51 5.33
C ASN A 704 -10.84 23.34 5.28
N ASP A 705 -11.09 22.28 6.04
CA ASP A 705 -10.17 21.15 6.16
C ASP A 705 -10.06 20.38 4.84
N TYR A 706 -11.17 20.25 4.10
CA TYR A 706 -11.19 19.66 2.77
C TYR A 706 -10.33 20.46 1.79
N LEU A 707 -10.49 21.79 1.75
CA LEU A 707 -9.72 22.67 0.87
C LEU A 707 -8.22 22.57 1.17
N TRP A 708 -7.82 22.69 2.44
CA TRP A 708 -6.42 22.52 2.84
C TRP A 708 -5.88 21.13 2.53
N GLY A 709 -6.71 20.08 2.65
CA GLY A 709 -6.38 18.73 2.22
C GLY A 709 -6.00 18.65 0.75
N ARG A 710 -6.80 19.27 -0.13
CA ARG A 710 -6.48 19.35 -1.56
C ARG A 710 -5.20 20.13 -1.84
N LEU A 711 -5.06 21.32 -1.25
CA LEU A 711 -3.89 22.18 -1.48
C LEU A 711 -2.59 21.52 -1.00
N HIS A 712 -2.56 20.94 0.19
CA HIS A 712 -1.38 20.22 0.70
C HIS A 712 -1.11 18.93 -0.07
N GLY A 713 -2.16 18.23 -0.50
CA GLY A 713 -2.06 17.08 -1.40
C GLY A 713 -1.31 17.48 -2.69
N ALA A 714 -1.75 18.55 -3.34
CA ALA A 714 -1.11 19.05 -4.56
C ALA A 714 0.34 19.49 -4.34
N ASP A 715 0.62 20.26 -3.28
CA ASP A 715 1.97 20.71 -2.94
C ASP A 715 2.96 19.53 -2.84
N ARG A 716 2.62 18.54 -2.01
CA ARG A 716 3.48 17.38 -1.76
C ARG A 716 3.54 16.42 -2.94
N LEU A 717 2.42 16.15 -3.61
CA LEU A 717 2.40 15.22 -4.75
C LEU A 717 3.24 15.75 -5.92
N ILE A 718 3.22 17.07 -6.18
CA ILE A 718 4.06 17.68 -7.22
C ILE A 718 5.55 17.44 -6.92
N ASP A 719 5.99 17.64 -5.68
CA ASP A 719 7.38 17.39 -5.28
C ASP A 719 7.76 15.92 -5.38
N ILE A 720 6.88 15.03 -4.92
CA ILE A 720 7.12 13.58 -4.97
C ILE A 720 7.29 13.13 -6.43
N VAL A 721 6.40 13.57 -7.32
CA VAL A 721 6.46 13.27 -8.76
C VAL A 721 7.73 13.84 -9.39
N ALA A 722 8.06 15.10 -9.12
CA ALA A 722 9.25 15.75 -9.64
C ALA A 722 10.54 15.04 -9.20
N SER A 723 10.59 14.53 -7.96
CA SER A 723 11.74 13.81 -7.40
C SER A 723 12.01 12.43 -8.03
N SER A 724 11.15 11.97 -8.96
CA SER A 724 11.35 10.72 -9.71
C SER A 724 12.43 10.85 -10.81
N VAL A 725 12.83 12.09 -11.13
CA VAL A 725 13.89 12.44 -12.06
C VAL A 725 14.90 13.35 -11.34
N THR A 726 16.20 13.07 -11.50
CA THR A 726 17.30 13.76 -10.81
C THR A 726 18.40 14.20 -11.77
N GLY A 727 19.33 15.05 -11.31
CA GLY A 727 20.45 15.53 -12.13
C GLY A 727 20.02 16.58 -13.14
N ASP A 728 20.66 16.59 -14.31
CA ASP A 728 20.41 17.58 -15.37
C ASP A 728 18.99 17.53 -15.95
N ALA A 729 18.29 16.41 -15.75
CA ALA A 729 16.90 16.20 -16.16
C ALA A 729 15.87 16.66 -15.10
N ALA A 730 16.31 17.11 -13.92
CA ALA A 730 15.40 17.57 -12.86
C ALA A 730 14.70 18.88 -13.26
N LEU A 731 13.45 19.04 -12.81
CA LEU A 731 12.73 20.30 -13.00
C LEU A 731 13.35 21.42 -12.16
N PRO A 732 13.63 22.61 -12.74
CA PRO A 732 14.10 23.76 -11.98
C PRO A 732 13.10 24.15 -10.89
N ALA A 733 13.61 24.65 -9.77
CA ALA A 733 12.78 25.06 -8.63
C ALA A 733 11.71 26.11 -9.01
N ASP A 734 12.04 27.05 -9.90
CA ASP A 734 11.10 28.08 -10.36
C ASP A 734 9.97 27.50 -11.23
N GLU A 735 10.27 26.49 -12.05
CA GLU A 735 9.25 25.80 -12.86
C GLU A 735 8.32 24.99 -11.95
N LEU A 736 8.87 24.28 -10.96
CA LEU A 736 8.07 23.57 -9.96
C LEU A 736 7.17 24.52 -9.17
N LYS A 737 7.69 25.67 -8.75
CA LYS A 737 6.91 26.71 -8.08
C LYS A 737 5.78 27.20 -8.98
N ALA A 738 6.04 27.49 -10.26
CA ALA A 738 5.01 27.91 -11.20
C ALA A 738 3.94 26.83 -11.41
N ILE A 739 4.31 25.56 -11.50
CA ILE A 739 3.36 24.43 -11.58
C ILE A 739 2.49 24.36 -10.32
N LYS A 740 3.09 24.49 -9.13
CA LYS A 740 2.34 24.53 -7.85
C LYS A 740 1.35 25.68 -7.80
N HIS A 741 1.75 26.89 -8.17
CA HIS A 741 0.84 28.05 -8.21
C HIS A 741 -0.34 27.82 -9.15
N ARG A 742 -0.10 27.28 -10.35
CA ARG A 742 -1.18 26.91 -11.28
C ARG A 742 -2.10 25.84 -10.69
N ALA A 743 -1.54 24.84 -10.02
CA ALA A 743 -2.34 23.79 -9.37
C ALA A 743 -3.21 24.36 -8.25
N PHE A 744 -2.67 25.26 -7.42
CA PHE A 744 -3.42 25.90 -6.35
C PHE A 744 -4.57 26.76 -6.90
N HIS A 745 -4.31 27.62 -7.89
CA HIS A 745 -5.38 28.40 -8.52
C HIS A 745 -6.44 27.51 -9.19
N ALA A 746 -6.03 26.43 -9.87
CA ALA A 746 -6.98 25.48 -10.46
C ALA A 746 -7.86 24.79 -9.41
N ILE A 747 -7.30 24.44 -8.24
CA ILE A 747 -8.09 23.88 -7.11
C ILE A 747 -9.06 24.93 -6.56
N LEU A 748 -8.61 26.17 -6.37
CA LEU A 748 -9.45 27.26 -5.88
C LEU A 748 -10.60 27.55 -6.86
N ASP A 749 -10.33 27.58 -8.17
CA ASP A 749 -11.34 27.74 -9.23
C ASP A 749 -12.37 26.60 -9.23
N GLU A 750 -11.92 25.34 -9.07
CA GLU A 750 -12.80 24.18 -9.02
C GLU A 750 -13.75 24.18 -7.80
N GLU A 751 -13.29 24.72 -6.67
CA GLU A 751 -13.98 24.58 -5.38
C GLU A 751 -14.73 25.85 -4.94
N GLU A 752 -14.53 26.99 -5.61
CA GLU A 752 -15.14 28.27 -5.25
C GLU A 752 -16.67 28.20 -5.16
N GLU A 753 -17.32 27.53 -6.10
CA GLU A 753 -18.78 27.34 -6.08
C GLU A 753 -19.24 26.27 -5.09
N ARG A 754 -18.39 25.26 -4.82
CA ARG A 754 -18.72 24.13 -3.93
C ARG A 754 -18.52 24.45 -2.45
N LEU A 755 -17.67 25.43 -2.13
CA LEU A 755 -17.26 25.76 -0.76
C LEU A 755 -17.69 27.18 -0.33
N PRO A 756 -19.01 27.48 -0.29
CA PRO A 756 -19.52 28.83 -0.06
C PRO A 756 -19.23 29.36 1.35
N LYS A 757 -18.98 28.50 2.35
CA LYS A 757 -18.71 28.93 3.73
C LYS A 757 -17.26 29.38 3.94
N VAL A 758 -16.36 29.07 3.01
CA VAL A 758 -14.95 29.46 3.06
C VAL A 758 -14.53 30.36 1.89
N ALA A 759 -15.49 31.02 1.21
CA ALA A 759 -15.20 31.97 0.13
C ALA A 759 -14.22 33.08 0.53
N ALA A 760 -14.27 33.56 1.78
CA ALA A 760 -13.32 34.52 2.31
C ALA A 760 -11.89 33.96 2.40
N LEU A 761 -11.74 32.71 2.80
CA LEU A 761 -10.45 32.01 2.81
C LEU A 761 -9.93 31.80 1.38
N ILE A 762 -10.79 31.43 0.43
CA ILE A 762 -10.40 31.32 -0.98
C ILE A 762 -9.84 32.65 -1.49
N ALA A 763 -10.53 33.77 -1.22
CA ALA A 763 -10.07 35.10 -1.61
C ALA A 763 -8.75 35.51 -0.93
N GLU A 764 -8.51 35.09 0.32
CA GLU A 764 -7.25 35.26 1.04
C GLU A 764 -6.12 34.45 0.39
N LEU A 765 -6.36 33.15 0.14
CA LEU A 765 -5.38 32.25 -0.46
C LEU A 765 -4.96 32.70 -1.87
N ARG A 766 -5.90 33.18 -2.69
CA ARG A 766 -5.56 33.76 -4.01
C ARG A 766 -4.55 34.91 -3.89
N LYS A 767 -4.65 35.74 -2.85
CA LYS A 767 -3.69 36.84 -2.60
C LYS A 767 -2.35 36.34 -2.09
N GLU A 768 -2.34 35.29 -1.26
CA GLU A 768 -1.10 34.68 -0.76
C GLU A 768 -0.29 33.98 -1.87
N ILE A 769 -0.99 33.31 -2.78
CA ILE A 769 -0.38 32.60 -3.90
C ILE A 769 0.14 33.60 -4.96
N GLY A 770 -0.57 34.70 -5.17
CA GLY A 770 -0.27 35.66 -6.25
C GLY A 770 -0.99 35.33 -7.54
#